data_AF-S6BLC1-F1
#
_entry.id   AF-S6BLC1-F1
#
_cell.length_a   1.000
_cell.length_b   1.000
_cell.length_c   1.000
_cell.angle_alpha   90.00
_cell.angle_beta   90.00
_cell.angle_gamma   90.00
#
_symmetry.space_group_name_H-M   'P 1'
#
loop_
_entity.id
_entity.type
_entity.pdbx_description
1 polymer ?
#
loop_
_entity_poly.entity_id
_entity_poly.type
_entity_poly.pdbx_seq_one_letter_code
_entity_poly.pdbx_strand_id
1 'polypeptide(L)'
;MHRLTRLLLPALLLLLLVQSAPAQEDFLRPEQAFQVQARLGEDGRTVVMDWTIAEGYYLYRNKFRVTPTDSRVTLGELNTSEPEIKNDPIFGKVEVYHRSARMQVPVTGFPDGLDGLTLKLRYQGCAEQGICYPPQIHEVSLPAPRLAAAATAAASPAASPAAPAGGDDALGALNDALGLGALEDDILPVDQAFRVAADSPDGKTLVVRWQIADGTYLYQDKLKVRVGGDGVRLGKYELPPADIKQDAIKPDGSIGDVLVYHKQVTLRIPLLRDNTAETEIEVLTGYQGCADRGICYPPQKKTLRVLLPAIGDGNAQPAAATQPEPITAPKAPQLLPEDSTAATTTTSAAVPRNEQDQLLNRLHGSGFGLGLLLSLGFGLLVAFTACMYPMIPILTSLIMGQGNQGNKVTPFRAFELSLAYTQGIALTYGVLGIAMALVGKSLGIQSALQTPWVLVPSIILFVALALSMFGLYQIQVPAAIQSRLNNLSNQQKGGSVVGVGLMGVVSALIVGPCGGPVLLAMLAFAASSDSLLHGFLIMWLFGTGMGLPLLVMGAGGGALMPKAGTWMDTVKATGGVIMLALALSFLERMSPTYIPTATIMLLWGALLIVTAVYMGALRQLPEGESGWYRLWKGLALVLLIYGATFIVGVAAGGRDTTQPLRGLFSDSGAGPTAPAHLAFKRIHGWDALQAELAAAKAAGKPVMLDFYADWCTYCKVMEKELFPDPRVQQALAGFVLLQADITRQDEQDRELTDRLELPAPPALFFWDPSGRLRKELRLVGEPTVEALIASARQAARP
;
A
#
# COMPACT_ATOMS: atom_id res chain seq x y z
N MET A 1 26.13 -34.00 23.36
CA MET A 1 25.08 -33.94 22.31
C MET A 1 23.67 -33.89 22.89
N HIS A 2 23.27 -34.74 23.85
CA HIS A 2 21.90 -34.75 24.42
C HIS A 2 21.39 -33.47 25.12
N ARG A 3 22.26 -32.57 25.61
CA ARG A 3 21.82 -31.32 26.26
C ARG A 3 21.51 -30.19 25.27
N LEU A 4 22.22 -30.12 24.14
CA LEU A 4 21.96 -29.12 23.10
C LEU A 4 20.69 -29.48 22.32
N THR A 5 20.45 -30.77 22.05
CA THR A 5 19.19 -31.25 21.44
C THR A 5 17.99 -31.04 22.36
N ARG A 6 18.15 -31.07 23.69
CA ARG A 6 17.07 -30.74 24.64
C ARG A 6 16.72 -29.25 24.70
N LEU A 7 17.60 -28.36 24.24
CA LEU A 7 17.35 -26.92 24.11
C LEU A 7 16.88 -26.53 22.70
N LEU A 8 17.37 -27.24 21.68
CA LEU A 8 16.93 -27.06 20.29
C LEU A 8 15.57 -27.70 20.01
N LEU A 9 15.16 -28.74 20.73
CA LEU A 9 13.84 -29.37 20.58
C LEU A 9 12.70 -28.41 20.96
N PRO A 10 12.69 -27.72 22.13
CA PRO A 10 11.67 -26.75 22.42
C PRO A 10 11.79 -25.54 21.49
N ALA A 11 12.98 -25.14 21.02
CA ALA A 11 13.14 -24.02 20.09
C ALA A 11 12.68 -24.33 18.65
N LEU A 12 12.90 -25.56 18.17
CA LEU A 12 12.44 -26.04 16.86
C LEU A 12 10.96 -26.42 16.90
N LEU A 13 10.47 -26.93 18.03
CA LEU A 13 9.04 -27.09 18.29
C LEU A 13 8.37 -25.72 18.44
N LEU A 14 9.02 -24.71 19.04
CA LEU A 14 8.57 -23.30 19.03
C LEU A 14 8.53 -22.76 17.60
N LEU A 15 9.53 -23.06 16.76
CA LEU A 15 9.59 -22.61 15.37
C LEU A 15 8.52 -23.29 14.48
N LEU A 16 8.19 -24.55 14.77
CA LEU A 16 7.11 -25.30 14.11
C LEU A 16 5.73 -24.92 14.66
N LEU A 17 5.62 -24.60 15.95
CA LEU A 17 4.42 -24.00 16.56
C LEU A 17 4.19 -22.56 16.10
N VAL A 18 5.22 -21.85 15.65
CA VAL A 18 5.08 -20.54 14.98
C VAL A 18 4.53 -20.68 13.55
N GLN A 19 4.63 -21.86 12.90
CA GLN A 19 3.97 -22.11 11.61
C GLN A 19 2.48 -22.47 11.76
N SER A 20 2.09 -23.04 12.90
CA SER A 20 0.70 -23.01 13.34
C SER A 20 0.48 -21.75 14.16
N ALA A 21 0.42 -20.61 13.47
CA ALA A 21 -0.22 -19.45 14.06
C ALA A 21 -1.51 -19.92 14.77
N PRO A 22 -1.73 -19.65 16.08
CA PRO A 22 -3.10 -19.45 16.49
C PRO A 22 -3.67 -18.48 15.46
N ALA A 23 -4.80 -18.85 14.85
CA ALA A 23 -5.57 -17.98 13.98
C ALA A 23 -5.40 -16.56 14.50
N GLN A 24 -4.78 -15.70 13.66
CA GLN A 24 -4.69 -14.28 13.93
C GLN A 24 -6.05 -13.90 14.49
N GLU A 25 -6.11 -13.46 15.76
CA GLU A 25 -7.38 -13.19 16.43
C GLU A 25 -8.19 -12.34 15.45
N ASP A 26 -9.19 -12.95 14.83
CA ASP A 26 -9.98 -12.33 13.80
C ASP A 26 -10.64 -11.15 14.50
N PHE A 27 -10.10 -9.95 14.26
CA PHE A 27 -10.59 -8.74 14.89
C PHE A 27 -12.08 -8.67 14.59
N LEU A 28 -12.87 -8.58 15.67
CA LEU A 28 -14.32 -8.54 15.56
C LEU A 28 -14.70 -7.33 14.72
N ARG A 29 -15.61 -7.51 13.75
CA ARG A 29 -16.14 -6.38 12.99
C ARG A 29 -16.73 -5.35 13.96
N PRO A 30 -16.72 -4.03 13.64
CA PRO A 30 -17.21 -2.99 14.55
C PRO A 30 -18.58 -3.27 15.17
N GLU A 31 -19.52 -3.79 14.37
CA GLU A 31 -20.87 -4.16 14.81
C GLU A 31 -20.90 -5.32 15.83
N GLN A 32 -19.92 -6.23 15.76
CA GLN A 32 -19.76 -7.34 16.69
C GLN A 32 -19.02 -6.90 17.96
N ALA A 33 -18.04 -5.99 17.81
CA ALA A 33 -17.24 -5.46 18.90
C ALA A 33 -18.01 -4.43 19.76
N PHE A 34 -18.91 -3.67 19.15
CA PHE A 34 -19.65 -2.58 19.79
C PHE A 34 -21.15 -2.70 19.47
N GLN A 35 -21.87 -3.44 20.30
CA GLN A 35 -23.31 -3.63 20.12
C GLN A 35 -24.07 -2.55 20.86
N VAL A 36 -24.80 -1.70 20.15
CA VAL A 36 -25.60 -0.61 20.73
C VAL A 36 -27.09 -0.98 20.77
N GLN A 37 -27.72 -0.72 21.91
CA GLN A 37 -29.17 -0.79 22.06
C GLN A 37 -29.65 0.55 22.60
N ALA A 38 -30.70 1.10 22.00
CA ALA A 38 -31.32 2.34 22.48
C ALA A 38 -32.79 2.10 22.80
N ARG A 39 -33.25 2.72 23.88
CA ARG A 39 -34.62 2.63 24.38
C ARG A 39 -35.06 3.96 24.98
N LEU A 40 -36.37 4.19 24.98
CA LEU A 40 -36.93 5.26 25.80
C LEU A 40 -36.85 4.86 27.27
N GLY A 41 -36.35 5.76 28.12
CA GLY A 41 -36.39 5.65 29.57
C GLY A 41 -37.82 5.73 30.11
N GLU A 42 -38.01 5.32 31.36
CA GLU A 42 -39.32 5.20 32.00
C GLU A 42 -40.10 6.52 32.04
N ASP A 43 -39.38 7.65 32.05
CA ASP A 43 -39.94 9.01 32.02
C ASP A 43 -40.53 9.41 30.65
N GLY A 44 -40.38 8.58 29.62
CA GLY A 44 -40.91 8.82 28.28
C GLY A 44 -40.28 9.99 27.52
N ARG A 45 -39.21 10.58 28.08
CA ARG A 45 -38.53 11.80 27.57
C ARG A 45 -37.01 11.68 27.50
N THR A 46 -36.43 10.65 28.12
CA THR A 46 -34.98 10.40 28.10
C THR A 46 -34.70 9.22 27.20
N VAL A 47 -33.77 9.36 26.27
CA VAL A 47 -33.28 8.22 25.48
C VAL A 47 -32.06 7.63 26.18
N VAL A 48 -32.17 6.34 26.52
CA VAL A 48 -31.09 5.57 27.16
C VAL A 48 -30.45 4.69 26.09
N MET A 49 -29.14 4.82 25.94
CA MET A 49 -28.31 4.09 24.99
C MET A 49 -27.30 3.26 25.76
N ASP A 50 -27.37 1.94 25.61
CA ASP A 50 -26.51 0.96 26.27
C ASP A 50 -25.62 0.29 25.20
N TRP A 51 -24.31 0.45 25.31
CA TRP A 51 -23.32 -0.28 24.51
C TRP A 51 -22.82 -1.49 25.28
N THR A 52 -22.79 -2.64 24.62
CA THR A 52 -22.07 -3.84 25.05
C THR A 52 -20.77 -3.93 24.24
N ILE A 53 -19.64 -3.92 24.92
CA ILE A 53 -18.30 -3.89 24.32
C ILE A 53 -17.64 -5.25 24.54
N ALA A 54 -17.17 -5.87 23.45
CA ALA A 54 -16.50 -7.16 23.51
C ALA A 54 -15.20 -7.11 24.34
N GLU A 55 -14.79 -8.25 24.90
CA GLU A 55 -13.54 -8.35 25.66
C GLU A 55 -12.33 -8.02 24.79
N GLY A 56 -11.40 -7.19 25.29
CA GLY A 56 -10.27 -6.68 24.52
C GLY A 56 -10.55 -5.45 23.66
N TYR A 57 -11.73 -4.81 23.80
CA TYR A 57 -12.12 -3.59 23.08
C TYR A 57 -12.54 -2.47 24.04
N TYR A 58 -12.41 -1.22 23.58
CA TYR A 58 -12.82 -0.03 24.34
C TYR A 58 -13.37 1.09 23.45
N LEU A 59 -14.24 1.94 24.01
CA LEU A 59 -14.81 3.13 23.35
C LEU A 59 -14.28 4.42 23.98
N TYR A 60 -14.00 5.46 23.19
CA TYR A 60 -13.53 6.75 23.71
C TYR A 60 -14.69 7.65 24.13
N ARG A 61 -14.65 8.17 25.35
CA ARG A 61 -15.70 9.06 25.88
C ARG A 61 -15.90 10.32 25.05
N ASN A 62 -14.81 10.94 24.59
CA ASN A 62 -14.85 12.19 23.83
C ASN A 62 -15.24 12.02 22.35
N LYS A 63 -15.54 10.79 21.89
CA LYS A 63 -15.93 10.49 20.49
C LYS A 63 -17.39 10.15 20.32
N PHE A 64 -18.20 10.23 21.37
CA PHE A 64 -19.64 10.06 21.27
C PHE A 64 -20.33 11.35 20.84
N ARG A 65 -21.21 11.25 19.84
CA ARG A 65 -22.09 12.34 19.41
C ARG A 65 -23.45 11.77 19.04
N VAL A 66 -24.51 12.37 19.58
CA VAL A 66 -25.90 12.00 19.28
C VAL A 66 -26.56 13.17 18.57
N THR A 67 -27.10 12.93 17.39
CA THR A 67 -27.80 13.94 16.60
C THR A 67 -29.16 13.43 16.16
N PRO A 68 -30.24 14.22 16.30
CA PRO A 68 -31.54 13.85 15.75
C PRO A 68 -31.50 13.93 14.22
N THR A 69 -32.25 13.05 13.55
CA THR A 69 -32.37 13.08 12.08
C THR A 69 -33.32 14.18 11.62
N ASP A 70 -34.32 14.51 12.44
CA ASP A 70 -35.22 15.63 12.22
C ASP A 70 -34.69 16.87 12.97
N SER A 71 -34.41 17.94 12.23
CA SER A 71 -33.86 19.20 12.76
C SER A 71 -34.81 19.93 13.70
N ARG A 72 -36.10 19.55 13.74
CA ARG A 72 -37.11 20.11 14.65
C ARG A 72 -37.11 19.44 16.03
N VAL A 73 -36.38 18.34 16.20
CA VAL A 73 -36.20 17.69 17.50
C VAL A 73 -35.00 18.30 18.21
N THR A 74 -35.18 18.75 19.45
CA THR A 74 -34.10 19.28 20.28
C THR A 74 -33.71 18.27 21.36
N LEU A 75 -32.41 18.04 21.49
CA LEU A 75 -31.80 17.19 22.50
C LEU A 75 -31.09 18.06 23.54
N GLY A 76 -31.12 17.66 24.80
CA GLY A 76 -30.33 18.27 25.87
C GLY A 76 -28.91 17.71 25.96
N GLU A 77 -28.24 18.00 27.07
CA GLU A 77 -26.85 17.58 27.29
C GLU A 77 -26.72 16.05 27.41
N LEU A 78 -25.68 15.48 26.79
CA LEU A 78 -25.41 14.05 26.81
C LEU A 78 -24.78 13.67 28.15
N ASN A 79 -25.52 12.93 28.97
CA ASN A 79 -25.02 12.39 30.22
C ASN A 79 -24.39 11.01 29.99
N THR A 80 -23.16 10.80 30.45
CA THR A 80 -22.37 9.58 30.23
C THR A 80 -22.02 8.91 31.54
N SER A 81 -21.96 7.58 31.58
CA SER A 81 -21.43 6.83 32.73
C SER A 81 -19.98 7.22 33.08
N GLU A 82 -19.52 6.89 34.28
CA GLU A 82 -18.16 7.19 34.74
C GLU A 82 -17.10 6.49 33.86
N PRO A 83 -16.18 7.22 33.21
CA PRO A 83 -15.16 6.63 32.35
C PRO A 83 -13.95 6.14 33.16
N GLU A 84 -13.19 5.22 32.57
CA GLU A 84 -11.88 4.80 33.08
C GLU A 84 -10.77 5.59 32.39
N ILE A 85 -9.73 5.99 33.12
CA ILE A 85 -8.55 6.66 32.53
C ILE A 85 -7.57 5.59 32.04
N LYS A 86 -7.39 5.51 30.73
CA LYS A 86 -6.39 4.64 30.07
C LYS A 86 -5.27 5.49 29.50
N ASN A 87 -4.04 5.03 29.61
CA ASN A 87 -2.92 5.63 28.90
C ASN A 87 -2.78 4.93 27.53
N ASP A 88 -3.35 5.55 26.51
CA ASP A 88 -3.36 5.06 25.14
C ASP A 88 -2.00 5.33 24.46
N PRO A 89 -1.40 4.35 23.75
CA PRO A 89 -0.10 4.51 23.09
C PRO A 89 -0.06 5.60 22.01
N ILE A 90 -1.20 5.97 21.45
CA ILE A 90 -1.35 6.94 20.35
C ILE A 90 -1.77 8.30 20.91
N PHE A 91 -2.70 8.32 21.88
CA PHE A 91 -3.34 9.56 22.36
C PHE A 91 -2.96 9.98 23.78
N GLY A 92 -2.12 9.22 24.49
CA GLY A 92 -1.76 9.51 25.88
C GLY A 92 -2.91 9.20 26.85
N LYS A 93 -3.01 9.93 27.96
CA LYS A 93 -4.08 9.70 28.96
C LYS A 93 -5.45 10.12 28.41
N VAL A 94 -6.33 9.15 28.22
CA VAL A 94 -7.67 9.30 27.63
C VAL A 94 -8.72 8.60 28.47
N GLU A 95 -9.94 9.13 28.45
CA GLU A 95 -11.12 8.56 29.11
C GLU A 95 -11.81 7.55 28.18
N VAL A 96 -11.94 6.31 28.63
CA VAL A 96 -12.47 5.19 27.84
C VAL A 96 -13.48 4.36 28.62
N TYR A 97 -14.28 3.56 27.90
CA TYR A 97 -15.20 2.57 28.46
C TYR A 97 -14.79 1.17 28.02
N HIS A 98 -14.66 0.26 28.97
CA HIS A 98 -14.51 -1.18 28.73
C HIS A 98 -15.79 -1.91 29.12
N ARG A 99 -16.10 -3.02 28.44
CA ARG A 99 -17.24 -3.92 28.66
C ARG A 99 -18.63 -3.32 28.42
N SER A 100 -18.91 -2.12 28.92
CA SER A 100 -20.18 -1.43 28.71
C SER A 100 -20.04 0.09 28.79
N ALA A 101 -20.82 0.80 28.00
CA ALA A 101 -20.99 2.25 28.14
C ALA A 101 -22.48 2.59 28.16
N ARG A 102 -22.90 3.46 29.07
CA ARG A 102 -24.28 3.95 29.15
C ARG A 102 -24.31 5.45 28.92
N MET A 103 -25.19 5.87 28.01
CA MET A 103 -25.43 7.29 27.73
C MET A 103 -26.92 7.61 27.78
N GLN A 104 -27.23 8.81 28.26
CA GLN A 104 -28.59 9.29 28.42
C GLN A 104 -28.69 10.68 27.83
N VAL A 105 -29.66 10.90 26.95
CA VAL A 105 -29.93 12.21 26.37
C VAL A 105 -31.41 12.57 26.56
N PRO A 106 -31.73 13.69 27.23
CA PRO A 106 -33.11 14.13 27.37
C PRO A 106 -33.59 14.78 26.06
N VAL A 107 -34.80 14.46 25.63
CA VAL A 107 -35.48 15.10 24.49
C VAL A 107 -36.25 16.30 25.05
N THR A 108 -35.79 17.50 24.69
CA THR A 108 -36.34 18.76 25.23
C THR A 108 -37.43 19.36 24.34
N GLY A 109 -37.48 18.99 23.06
CA GLY A 109 -38.52 19.39 22.13
C GLY A 109 -38.78 18.32 21.07
N PHE A 110 -40.05 17.96 20.91
CA PHE A 110 -40.53 16.99 19.94
C PHE A 110 -41.80 17.55 19.28
N PRO A 111 -41.79 17.77 17.94
CA PRO A 111 -42.94 18.31 17.21
C PRO A 111 -44.17 17.40 17.24
N ASP A 112 -45.35 18.00 17.34
CA ASP A 112 -46.61 17.29 17.14
C ASP A 112 -46.73 16.82 15.67
N GLY A 113 -47.03 15.53 15.46
CA GLY A 113 -47.20 14.92 14.13
C GLY A 113 -46.05 14.03 13.64
N LEU A 114 -45.05 13.74 14.48
CA LEU A 114 -44.01 12.74 14.19
C LEU A 114 -44.35 11.39 14.83
N ASP A 115 -44.43 10.34 14.01
CA ASP A 115 -44.77 8.97 14.46
C ASP A 115 -43.62 8.27 15.22
N GLY A 116 -42.41 8.83 15.18
CA GLY A 116 -41.24 8.27 15.86
C GLY A 116 -40.04 9.22 15.92
N LEU A 117 -39.09 8.90 16.79
CA LEU A 117 -37.84 9.62 16.99
C LEU A 117 -36.68 8.83 16.37
N THR A 118 -36.02 9.38 15.35
CA THR A 118 -34.84 8.74 14.74
C THR A 118 -33.56 9.50 15.11
N LEU A 119 -32.61 8.80 15.74
CA LEU A 119 -31.34 9.36 16.20
C LEU A 119 -30.16 8.73 15.46
N LYS A 120 -29.18 9.55 15.09
CA LYS A 120 -27.86 9.14 14.59
C LYS A 120 -26.87 9.13 15.75
N LEU A 121 -26.33 7.95 16.04
CA LEU A 121 -25.34 7.71 17.08
C LEU A 121 -23.97 7.58 16.44
N ARG A 122 -23.07 8.54 16.70
CA ARG A 122 -21.67 8.47 16.27
C ARG A 122 -20.78 8.09 17.45
N TYR A 123 -19.95 7.07 17.31
CA TYR A 123 -19.01 6.62 18.34
C TYR A 123 -17.73 6.05 17.72
N GLN A 124 -16.65 5.92 18.50
CA GLN A 124 -15.39 5.36 18.03
C GLN A 124 -14.71 4.55 19.14
N GLY A 125 -14.12 3.41 18.77
CA GLY A 125 -13.37 2.55 19.67
C GLY A 125 -12.18 1.88 19.02
N CYS A 126 -11.36 1.24 19.85
CA CYS A 126 -10.18 0.49 19.43
C CYS A 126 -10.12 -0.86 20.13
N ALA A 127 -9.40 -1.78 19.51
CA ALA A 127 -8.91 -2.99 20.15
C ALA A 127 -7.69 -2.66 21.02
N GLU A 128 -7.54 -3.31 22.16
CA GLU A 128 -6.36 -3.17 23.03
C GLU A 128 -5.05 -3.56 22.34
N GLN A 129 -5.14 -4.35 21.28
CA GLN A 129 -4.02 -4.84 20.47
C GLN A 129 -3.57 -3.84 19.39
N GLY A 130 -4.09 -2.61 19.41
CA GLY A 130 -3.54 -1.48 18.66
C GLY A 130 -4.25 -1.14 17.33
N ILE A 131 -5.43 -1.71 17.06
CA ILE A 131 -6.25 -1.33 15.90
C ILE A 131 -7.39 -0.43 16.34
N CYS A 132 -7.44 0.78 15.79
CA CYS A 132 -8.54 1.71 16.00
C CYS A 132 -9.51 1.67 14.82
N TYR A 133 -10.80 1.51 15.13
CA TYR A 133 -11.84 1.53 14.11
C TYR A 133 -12.15 2.97 13.70
N PRO A 134 -12.56 3.20 12.43
CA PRO A 134 -13.09 4.50 12.02
C PRO A 134 -14.36 4.85 12.82
N PRO A 135 -14.76 6.12 12.91
CA PRO A 135 -16.00 6.51 13.57
C PRO A 135 -17.21 5.77 12.98
N GLN A 136 -17.93 5.06 13.82
CA GLN A 136 -19.14 4.32 13.46
C GLN A 136 -20.36 5.24 13.57
N ILE A 137 -21.30 5.12 12.64
CA ILE A 137 -22.58 5.82 12.66
C ILE A 137 -23.68 4.76 12.67
N HIS A 138 -24.52 4.77 13.71
CA HIS A 138 -25.64 3.86 13.85
C HIS A 138 -26.95 4.65 13.97
N GLU A 139 -27.93 4.33 13.13
CA GLU A 139 -29.26 4.94 13.19
C GLU A 139 -30.18 4.10 14.07
N VAL A 140 -30.90 4.74 15.00
CA VAL A 140 -31.89 4.07 15.85
C VAL A 140 -33.21 4.80 15.74
N SER A 141 -34.27 4.06 15.44
CA SER A 141 -35.65 4.54 15.47
C SER A 141 -36.32 4.13 16.79
N LEU A 142 -36.93 5.10 17.46
CA LEU A 142 -37.59 4.98 18.75
C LEU A 142 -39.04 5.46 18.63
N PRO A 143 -39.96 4.97 19.47
CA PRO A 143 -41.33 5.48 19.52
C PRO A 143 -41.36 6.96 19.95
N ALA A 144 -42.42 7.68 19.56
CA ALA A 144 -42.60 9.10 19.87
C ALA A 144 -42.52 9.39 21.40
N PRO A 145 -41.67 10.35 21.84
CA PRO A 145 -41.58 10.77 23.24
C PRO A 145 -42.86 11.46 23.72
N ARG A 146 -43.25 11.25 24.98
CA ARG A 146 -44.43 11.89 25.57
C ARG A 146 -44.05 13.21 26.23
N LEU A 147 -44.09 14.30 25.47
CA LEU A 147 -44.04 15.66 26.01
C LEU A 147 -45.46 16.11 26.40
N ALA A 148 -45.89 15.78 27.62
CA ALA A 148 -47.13 16.34 28.17
C ALA A 148 -47.00 17.88 28.33
N ALA A 149 -47.94 18.61 27.73
CA ALA A 149 -48.08 20.05 27.81
C ALA A 149 -48.38 20.50 29.25
N ALA A 150 -47.47 21.27 29.85
CA ALA A 150 -47.76 22.03 31.06
C ALA A 150 -48.17 23.45 30.65
N ALA A 151 -49.47 23.73 30.78
CA ALA A 151 -50.06 25.05 30.65
C ALA A 151 -49.60 25.99 31.78
N THR A 152 -49.33 27.26 31.48
CA THR A 152 -50.17 28.41 31.87
C THR A 152 -49.48 29.74 31.54
N ALA A 153 -50.28 30.64 30.92
CA ALA A 153 -50.35 32.10 31.05
C ALA A 153 -49.04 32.94 30.98
N ALA A 154 -48.92 34.02 30.21
CA ALA A 154 -49.90 35.09 30.01
C ALA A 154 -49.50 36.02 28.84
N ALA A 155 -50.53 36.54 28.17
CA ALA A 155 -50.61 37.87 27.51
C ALA A 155 -49.62 38.27 26.39
N SER A 156 -50.16 38.18 25.17
CA SER A 156 -49.96 39.07 24.00
C SER A 156 -50.21 40.56 24.33
N PRO A 157 -50.13 41.57 23.40
CA PRO A 157 -49.93 41.54 21.93
C PRO A 157 -48.89 42.63 21.47
N ALA A 158 -48.65 43.05 20.23
CA ALA A 158 -49.18 42.96 18.87
C ALA A 158 -47.96 43.28 17.94
N ALA A 159 -47.90 43.06 16.63
CA ALA A 159 -48.90 43.04 15.59
C ALA A 159 -48.34 42.34 14.34
N SER A 160 -49.24 41.69 13.60
CA SER A 160 -49.13 41.31 12.19
C SER A 160 -49.43 42.54 11.29
N PRO A 161 -49.48 42.48 9.94
CA PRO A 161 -49.11 41.41 8.99
C PRO A 161 -48.39 41.91 7.71
N ALA A 162 -47.85 41.00 6.89
CA ALA A 162 -48.06 41.01 5.43
C ALA A 162 -47.40 39.78 4.77
N ALA A 163 -48.22 38.97 4.11
CA ALA A 163 -47.86 37.99 3.08
C ALA A 163 -48.03 38.65 1.68
N PRO A 164 -47.94 37.93 0.56
CA PRO A 164 -46.83 37.16 0.00
C PRO A 164 -46.55 37.55 -1.49
N ALA A 165 -45.56 36.90 -2.11
CA ALA A 165 -45.62 36.28 -3.45
C ALA A 165 -44.41 36.55 -4.37
N GLY A 166 -43.97 35.47 -5.02
CA GLY A 166 -43.02 35.39 -6.13
C GLY A 166 -41.62 35.02 -5.67
N GLY A 167 -41.17 33.75 -5.71
CA GLY A 167 -41.02 32.96 -6.94
C GLY A 167 -39.77 33.49 -7.65
N ASP A 168 -38.57 33.03 -7.29
CA ASP A 168 -37.90 31.90 -7.94
C ASP A 168 -36.83 31.29 -7.02
N ASP A 169 -37.13 30.26 -6.21
CA ASP A 169 -36.06 29.41 -5.62
C ASP A 169 -36.56 28.06 -5.07
N ALA A 170 -37.58 27.48 -5.72
CA ALA A 170 -38.20 26.24 -5.24
C ALA A 170 -37.27 25.02 -5.35
N LEU A 171 -36.25 25.05 -6.22
CA LEU A 171 -35.24 23.99 -6.33
C LEU A 171 -34.13 24.13 -5.28
N GLY A 172 -33.80 25.33 -4.83
CA GLY A 172 -32.90 25.55 -3.68
C GLY A 172 -33.56 25.12 -2.37
N ALA A 173 -34.83 25.51 -2.17
CA ALA A 173 -35.59 25.18 -0.95
C ALA A 173 -35.90 23.68 -0.80
N LEU A 174 -36.04 22.94 -1.90
CA LEU A 174 -36.18 21.48 -1.86
C LEU A 174 -34.86 20.76 -1.54
N ASN A 175 -33.71 21.32 -1.95
CA ASN A 175 -32.39 20.78 -1.62
C ASN A 175 -32.07 20.97 -0.13
N ASP A 176 -32.47 22.10 0.46
CA ASP A 176 -32.38 22.39 1.89
C ASP A 176 -33.38 21.57 2.72
N ALA A 177 -34.58 21.29 2.20
CA ALA A 177 -35.60 20.51 2.88
C ALA A 177 -35.34 18.98 2.88
N LEU A 178 -34.56 18.47 1.92
CA LEU A 178 -34.22 17.04 1.80
C LEU A 178 -32.84 16.67 2.38
N GLY A 179 -32.08 17.63 2.91
CA GLY A 179 -30.83 17.36 3.64
C GLY A 179 -29.72 16.72 2.79
N LEU A 180 -29.78 16.84 1.46
CA LEU A 180 -28.77 16.34 0.52
C LEU A 180 -27.70 17.39 0.17
N GLY A 181 -27.78 18.60 0.73
CA GLY A 181 -26.79 19.68 0.52
C GLY A 181 -25.72 19.84 1.61
N ALA A 182 -25.76 19.07 2.70
CA ALA A 182 -24.87 19.29 3.86
C ALA A 182 -23.71 18.28 4.00
N LEU A 183 -23.47 17.47 2.96
CA LEU A 183 -22.30 16.56 2.87
C LEU A 183 -21.24 17.03 1.85
N GLU A 184 -21.49 18.11 1.14
CA GLU A 184 -20.54 18.78 0.24
C GLU A 184 -20.43 20.27 0.58
N ASP A 185 -19.76 20.60 1.69
CA ASP A 185 -18.98 21.84 1.74
C ASP A 185 -17.52 21.49 1.47
N ASP A 186 -17.34 21.14 0.19
CA ASP A 186 -16.16 21.06 -0.63
C ASP A 186 -14.82 21.08 0.12
N ILE A 187 -14.17 19.91 0.16
CA ILE A 187 -12.71 19.93 0.00
C ILE A 187 -12.48 20.41 -1.44
N LEU A 188 -12.32 21.72 -1.59
CA LEU A 188 -12.04 22.34 -2.88
C LEU A 188 -10.86 21.60 -3.53
N PRO A 189 -10.98 21.15 -4.79
CA PRO A 189 -9.84 20.65 -5.53
C PRO A 189 -8.68 21.65 -5.44
N VAL A 190 -7.44 21.17 -5.37
CA VAL A 190 -6.24 21.99 -5.16
C VAL A 190 -6.20 23.23 -6.06
N ASP A 191 -6.61 23.10 -7.33
CA ASP A 191 -6.63 24.18 -8.31
C ASP A 191 -7.71 25.23 -8.06
N GLN A 192 -8.77 24.86 -7.34
CA GLN A 192 -9.83 25.77 -6.90
C GLN A 192 -9.49 26.39 -5.55
N ALA A 193 -8.88 25.62 -4.64
CA ALA A 193 -8.41 26.08 -3.34
C ALA A 193 -7.26 27.09 -3.46
N PHE A 194 -6.34 26.86 -4.41
CA PHE A 194 -5.15 27.69 -4.62
C PHE A 194 -4.98 28.02 -6.10
N ARG A 195 -5.47 29.19 -6.50
CA ARG A 195 -5.29 29.71 -7.87
C ARG A 195 -4.01 30.54 -7.93
N VAL A 196 -3.08 30.13 -8.79
CA VAL A 196 -1.77 30.78 -8.93
C VAL A 196 -1.68 31.45 -10.29
N ALA A 197 -1.26 32.71 -10.29
CA ALA A 197 -0.96 33.48 -11.49
C ALA A 197 0.43 34.11 -11.34
N ALA A 198 1.15 34.23 -12.45
CA ALA A 198 2.43 34.91 -12.51
C ALA A 198 2.44 35.86 -13.70
N ASP A 199 2.92 37.07 -13.50
CA ASP A 199 3.02 38.11 -14.52
C ASP A 199 4.28 38.96 -14.32
N SER A 200 4.76 39.62 -15.38
CA SER A 200 5.92 40.51 -15.32
C SER A 200 5.64 41.86 -15.98
N PRO A 201 4.94 42.77 -15.28
CA PRO A 201 4.45 44.02 -15.88
C PRO A 201 5.56 44.93 -16.43
N ASP A 202 6.73 44.93 -15.78
CA ASP A 202 7.85 45.83 -16.14
C ASP A 202 9.02 45.11 -16.84
N GLY A 203 8.91 43.80 -17.11
CA GLY A 203 9.99 42.94 -17.62
C GLY A 203 11.21 42.79 -16.69
N LYS A 204 11.22 43.51 -15.55
CA LYS A 204 12.26 43.53 -14.50
C LYS A 204 11.79 42.97 -13.16
N THR A 205 10.49 42.81 -12.96
CA THR A 205 9.91 42.27 -11.72
C THR A 205 8.93 41.16 -12.08
N LEU A 206 9.10 40.00 -11.46
CA LEU A 206 8.15 38.90 -11.50
C LEU A 206 7.19 39.04 -10.34
N VAL A 207 5.89 39.12 -10.63
CA VAL A 207 4.82 39.18 -9.63
C VAL A 207 4.08 37.86 -9.66
N VAL A 208 4.20 37.07 -8.59
CA VAL A 208 3.46 35.81 -8.42
C VAL A 208 2.36 36.02 -7.38
N ARG A 209 1.12 35.71 -7.74
CA ARG A 209 -0.06 35.86 -6.87
C ARG A 209 -0.73 34.51 -6.67
N TRP A 210 -0.96 34.16 -5.40
CA TRP A 210 -1.82 33.07 -5.01
C TRP A 210 -3.12 33.64 -4.45
N GLN A 211 -4.25 33.21 -4.98
CA GLN A 211 -5.58 33.39 -4.37
C GLN A 211 -5.93 32.11 -3.62
N ILE A 212 -6.27 32.27 -2.35
CA ILE A 212 -6.52 31.20 -1.38
C ILE A 212 -8.01 31.25 -1.05
N ALA A 213 -8.72 30.15 -1.28
CA ALA A 213 -10.14 30.06 -0.99
C ALA A 213 -10.43 30.11 0.52
N ASP A 214 -11.62 30.58 0.89
CA ASP A 214 -12.04 30.65 2.28
C ASP A 214 -12.05 29.26 2.94
N GLY A 215 -11.60 29.20 4.20
CA GLY A 215 -11.43 27.93 4.92
C GLY A 215 -10.14 27.17 4.58
N THR A 216 -9.21 27.76 3.83
CA THR A 216 -7.89 27.20 3.53
C THR A 216 -6.75 28.19 3.80
N TYR A 217 -5.52 27.67 3.98
CA TYR A 217 -4.33 28.47 4.22
C TYR A 217 -3.08 27.86 3.57
N LEU A 218 -2.10 28.70 3.20
CA LEU A 218 -0.80 28.29 2.67
C LEU A 218 0.31 28.49 3.72
N TYR A 219 1.26 27.56 3.81
CA TYR A 219 2.42 27.70 4.69
C TYR A 219 3.47 28.66 4.11
N GLN A 220 3.96 29.59 4.93
CA GLN A 220 4.95 30.56 4.51
C GLN A 220 6.28 29.90 4.09
N ASP A 221 6.76 28.90 4.84
CA ASP A 221 8.04 28.22 4.62
C ASP A 221 8.04 27.30 3.39
N LYS A 222 6.85 27.02 2.83
CA LYS A 222 6.67 26.14 1.66
C LYS A 222 6.49 26.88 0.34
N LEU A 223 6.40 28.21 0.34
CA LEU A 223 6.38 29.00 -0.89
C LEU A 223 7.78 29.08 -1.50
N LYS A 224 7.96 28.45 -2.67
CA LYS A 224 9.21 28.45 -3.43
C LYS A 224 8.95 28.87 -4.87
N VAL A 225 9.79 29.75 -5.41
CA VAL A 225 9.72 30.16 -6.82
C VAL A 225 11.08 29.93 -7.47
N ARG A 226 11.07 29.34 -8.66
CA ARG A 226 12.24 29.16 -9.53
C ARG A 226 11.89 29.59 -10.94
N VAL A 227 12.88 30.05 -11.69
CA VAL A 227 12.73 30.41 -13.10
C VAL A 227 13.64 29.50 -13.93
N GLY A 228 13.09 28.96 -15.01
CA GLY A 228 13.78 28.25 -16.08
C GLY A 228 13.78 29.10 -17.34
N GLY A 229 14.98 29.37 -17.87
CA GLY A 229 15.20 30.15 -19.08
C GLY A 229 16.67 30.58 -19.18
N ASP A 230 17.24 30.53 -20.38
CA ASP A 230 18.63 30.91 -20.61
C ASP A 230 18.83 32.42 -20.37
N GLY A 231 19.71 32.78 -19.44
CA GLY A 231 20.06 34.18 -19.14
C GLY A 231 19.10 34.95 -18.22
N VAL A 232 18.19 34.28 -17.49
CA VAL A 232 17.28 34.91 -16.52
C VAL A 232 17.44 34.30 -15.13
N ARG A 233 17.73 35.12 -14.12
CA ARG A 233 17.91 34.71 -12.71
C ARG A 233 17.00 35.50 -11.79
N LEU A 234 16.55 34.88 -10.71
CA LEU A 234 15.83 35.56 -9.64
C LEU A 234 16.83 36.34 -8.76
N GLY A 235 16.53 37.61 -8.49
CA GLY A 235 17.21 38.38 -7.47
C GLY A 235 16.74 38.00 -6.06
N LYS A 236 17.33 38.62 -5.04
CA LYS A 236 16.92 38.39 -3.64
C LYS A 236 15.48 38.88 -3.44
N TYR A 237 14.65 38.04 -2.83
CA TYR A 237 13.28 38.37 -2.46
C TYR A 237 13.03 37.99 -1.00
N GLU A 238 12.15 38.75 -0.35
CA GLU A 238 11.68 38.47 1.00
C GLU A 238 10.20 38.07 0.95
N LEU A 239 9.81 37.15 1.84
CA LEU A 239 8.42 36.72 1.96
C LEU A 239 7.64 37.79 2.73
N PRO A 240 6.39 38.11 2.32
CA PRO A 240 5.57 39.08 3.03
C PRO A 240 5.26 38.60 4.47
N PRO A 241 4.89 39.50 5.40
CA PRO A 241 4.51 39.10 6.76
C PRO A 241 3.32 38.12 6.72
N ALA A 242 3.40 37.06 7.53
CA ALA A 242 2.41 35.99 7.61
C ALA A 242 1.74 35.96 8.99
N ASP A 243 0.53 35.42 9.06
CA ASP A 243 -0.23 35.29 10.29
C ASP A 243 0.21 34.03 11.06
N ILE A 244 0.26 34.09 12.39
CA ILE A 244 0.55 32.91 13.22
C ILE A 244 -0.75 32.17 13.46
N LYS A 245 -0.86 30.94 12.95
CA LYS A 245 -1.95 30.03 13.26
C LYS A 245 -1.52 29.11 14.40
N GLN A 246 -2.15 29.29 15.57
CA GLN A 246 -1.96 28.41 16.73
C GLN A 246 -2.63 27.06 16.47
N ASP A 247 -2.04 25.99 17.00
CA ASP A 247 -2.52 24.61 16.84
C ASP A 247 -2.74 24.18 15.38
N ALA A 248 -1.94 24.72 14.46
CA ALA A 248 -1.98 24.30 13.07
C ALA A 248 -1.37 22.90 12.92
N ILE A 249 -1.93 22.10 12.02
CA ILE A 249 -1.29 20.88 11.58
C ILE A 249 -0.03 21.30 10.82
N LYS A 250 1.13 20.76 11.20
CA LYS A 250 2.39 20.96 10.50
C LYS A 250 2.50 19.96 9.34
N PRO A 251 3.38 20.22 8.36
CA PRO A 251 3.60 19.30 7.24
C PRO A 251 4.04 17.88 7.65
N ASP A 252 4.55 17.71 8.87
CA ASP A 252 4.93 16.41 9.48
C ASP A 252 3.76 15.73 10.23
N GLY A 253 2.57 16.33 10.22
CA GLY A 253 1.38 15.83 10.90
C GLY A 253 1.29 16.18 12.40
N SER A 254 2.30 16.83 12.97
CA SER A 254 2.26 17.30 14.36
C SER A 254 1.46 18.60 14.49
N ILE A 255 0.95 18.91 15.69
CA ILE A 255 0.20 20.16 15.94
C ILE A 255 1.16 21.19 16.52
N GLY A 256 1.15 22.42 16.01
CA GLY A 256 1.81 23.55 16.65
C GLY A 256 1.81 24.82 15.81
N ASP A 257 2.36 25.89 16.36
CA ASP A 257 2.28 27.23 15.77
C ASP A 257 3.08 27.32 14.46
N VAL A 258 2.42 27.76 13.39
CA VAL A 258 3.05 27.98 12.07
C VAL A 258 2.60 29.29 11.44
N LEU A 259 3.48 29.85 10.62
CA LEU A 259 3.22 31.06 9.84
C LEU A 259 2.49 30.71 8.55
N VAL A 260 1.31 31.29 8.36
CA VAL A 260 0.39 30.97 7.27
C VAL A 260 -0.15 32.22 6.56
N TYR A 261 -0.62 32.04 5.34
CA TYR A 261 -1.34 33.07 4.58
C TYR A 261 -2.79 32.66 4.35
N HIS A 262 -3.70 33.62 4.49
CA HIS A 262 -5.12 33.50 4.19
C HIS A 262 -5.52 34.46 3.05
N LYS A 263 -6.57 34.11 2.30
CA LYS A 263 -7.18 34.90 1.21
C LYS A 263 -6.29 35.15 -0.02
N GLN A 264 -5.14 35.77 0.15
CA GLN A 264 -4.18 36.02 -0.94
C GLN A 264 -2.76 36.23 -0.43
N VAL A 265 -1.78 35.82 -1.24
CA VAL A 265 -0.37 36.19 -1.05
C VAL A 265 0.23 36.63 -2.37
N THR A 266 0.92 37.76 -2.37
CA THR A 266 1.60 38.33 -3.54
C THR A 266 3.09 38.43 -3.26
N LEU A 267 3.89 37.82 -4.12
CA LEU A 267 5.36 37.85 -4.06
C LEU A 267 5.90 38.66 -5.23
N ARG A 268 6.70 39.69 -4.94
CA ARG A 268 7.38 40.52 -5.94
C ARG A 268 8.85 40.18 -5.94
N ILE A 269 9.35 39.60 -7.04
CA ILE A 269 10.73 39.12 -7.15
C ILE A 269 11.44 39.91 -8.25
N PRO A 270 12.56 40.59 -7.96
CA PRO A 270 13.34 41.23 -9.01
C PRO A 270 13.95 40.17 -9.95
N LEU A 271 13.89 40.41 -11.25
CA LEU A 271 14.51 39.57 -12.28
C LEU A 271 15.83 40.18 -12.74
N LEU A 272 16.89 39.37 -12.75
CA LEU A 272 18.18 39.68 -13.35
C LEU A 272 18.22 39.04 -14.73
N ARG A 273 18.19 39.85 -15.79
CA ARG A 273 18.16 39.39 -17.18
C ARG A 273 19.45 39.81 -17.89
N ASP A 274 20.05 38.87 -18.62
CA ASP A 274 21.19 39.14 -19.48
C ASP A 274 20.75 39.57 -20.91
N ASN A 275 19.49 39.30 -21.26
CA ASN A 275 18.86 39.66 -22.54
C ASN A 275 17.70 40.66 -22.32
N THR A 276 17.70 41.76 -23.08
CA THR A 276 16.69 42.84 -23.04
C THR A 276 15.56 42.68 -24.06
N ALA A 277 15.63 41.68 -24.94
CA ALA A 277 14.57 41.37 -25.92
C ALA A 277 13.33 40.75 -25.25
N GLU A 278 12.21 40.68 -25.97
CA GLU A 278 11.03 39.93 -25.52
C GLU A 278 11.40 38.45 -25.38
N THR A 279 11.09 37.83 -24.23
CA THR A 279 11.51 36.45 -23.96
C THR A 279 10.46 35.73 -23.12
N GLU A 280 10.03 34.55 -23.56
CA GLU A 280 9.17 33.67 -22.77
C GLU A 280 10.02 32.89 -21.75
N ILE A 281 9.61 32.91 -20.48
CA ILE A 281 10.27 32.14 -19.41
C ILE A 281 9.30 31.17 -18.74
N GLU A 282 9.84 30.07 -18.23
CA GLU A 282 9.08 29.12 -17.41
C GLU A 282 9.28 29.44 -15.92
N VAL A 283 8.19 29.72 -15.22
CA VAL A 283 8.18 29.99 -13.78
C VAL A 283 7.65 28.77 -13.04
N LEU A 284 8.52 28.06 -12.33
CA LEU A 284 8.17 26.93 -11.47
C LEU A 284 7.83 27.42 -10.06
N THR A 285 6.57 27.31 -9.68
CA THR A 285 6.07 27.64 -8.34
C THR A 285 5.81 26.37 -7.53
N GLY A 286 6.34 26.32 -6.31
CA GLY A 286 6.10 25.27 -5.33
C GLY A 286 5.34 25.83 -4.13
N TYR A 287 4.25 25.18 -3.73
CA TYR A 287 3.44 25.61 -2.59
C TYR A 287 2.72 24.43 -1.93
N GLN A 288 2.36 24.61 -0.65
CA GLN A 288 1.59 23.63 0.11
C GLN A 288 0.69 24.37 1.10
N GLY A 289 -0.51 23.83 1.32
CA GLY A 289 -1.48 24.38 2.26
C GLY A 289 -2.42 23.32 2.80
N CYS A 290 -3.27 23.73 3.75
CA CYS A 290 -4.27 22.87 4.36
C CYS A 290 -5.61 23.60 4.48
N ALA A 291 -6.68 22.82 4.59
CA ALA A 291 -7.97 23.31 5.02
C ALA A 291 -7.95 23.53 6.55
N ASP A 292 -8.68 24.54 7.01
CA ASP A 292 -8.85 24.85 8.44
C ASP A 292 -9.47 23.68 9.24
N ARG A 293 -10.12 22.73 8.55
CA ARG A 293 -10.71 21.52 9.12
C ARG A 293 -9.73 20.36 9.31
N GLY A 294 -8.43 20.60 9.10
CA GLY A 294 -7.36 19.66 9.41
C GLY A 294 -6.99 18.67 8.29
N ILE A 295 -7.34 18.99 7.04
CA ILE A 295 -6.96 18.18 5.86
C ILE A 295 -5.90 18.96 5.08
N CYS A 296 -4.73 18.36 4.89
CA CYS A 296 -3.61 18.97 4.19
C CYS A 296 -3.50 18.48 2.75
N TYR A 297 -3.28 19.41 1.83
CA TYR A 297 -3.04 19.09 0.43
C TYR A 297 -1.57 18.67 0.23
N PRO A 298 -1.30 17.72 -0.69
CA PRO A 298 0.08 17.33 -1.00
C PRO A 298 0.85 18.51 -1.62
N PRO A 299 2.19 18.55 -1.51
CA PRO A 299 3.00 19.62 -2.09
C PRO A 299 2.78 19.75 -3.60
N GLN A 300 2.47 20.96 -4.06
CA GLN A 300 2.16 21.24 -5.46
C GLN A 300 3.33 21.89 -6.17
N LYS A 301 3.50 21.56 -7.45
CA LYS A 301 4.42 22.22 -8.36
C LYS A 301 3.67 22.63 -9.62
N LYS A 302 3.61 23.92 -9.91
CA LYS A 302 3.01 24.47 -11.14
C LYS A 302 4.03 25.23 -11.95
N THR A 303 4.13 24.89 -13.22
CA THR A 303 4.91 25.62 -14.22
C THR A 303 3.99 26.60 -14.94
N LEU A 304 4.30 27.89 -14.84
CA LEU A 304 3.58 28.98 -15.51
C LEU A 304 4.49 29.57 -16.59
N ARG A 305 3.95 29.79 -17.79
CA ARG A 305 4.68 30.49 -18.85
C ARG A 305 4.40 31.98 -18.73
N VAL A 306 5.46 32.79 -18.67
CA VAL A 306 5.35 34.25 -18.54
C VAL A 306 6.15 34.89 -19.66
N LEU A 307 5.48 35.74 -20.43
CA LEU A 307 6.12 36.55 -21.47
C LEU A 307 6.77 37.77 -20.82
N LEU A 308 8.08 37.91 -20.92
CA LEU A 308 8.79 39.09 -20.44
C LEU A 308 8.85 40.13 -21.56
N PRO A 309 8.30 41.35 -21.37
CA PRO A 309 8.40 42.40 -22.37
C PRO A 309 9.86 42.83 -22.57
N ALA A 310 10.14 43.39 -23.75
CA ALA A 310 11.44 43.99 -24.04
C ALA A 310 11.70 45.19 -23.11
N ILE A 311 12.91 45.26 -22.55
CA ILE A 311 13.30 46.37 -21.67
C ILE A 311 13.79 47.51 -22.56
N GLY A 312 12.91 48.48 -22.83
CA GLY A 312 13.25 49.74 -23.49
C GLY A 312 13.72 50.80 -22.49
N ASP A 313 14.71 51.61 -22.88
CA ASP A 313 15.18 52.74 -22.09
C ASP A 313 14.15 53.89 -22.11
N GLY A 314 13.45 54.06 -20.98
CA GLY A 314 12.94 55.36 -20.53
C GLY A 314 11.51 55.75 -20.92
N ASN A 315 10.68 55.90 -19.88
CA ASN A 315 9.44 56.69 -19.79
C ASN A 315 8.18 56.14 -20.46
N ALA A 316 7.48 55.25 -19.74
CA ALA A 316 6.02 55.23 -19.73
C ALA A 316 5.52 55.26 -18.27
N GLN A 317 4.66 56.24 -17.99
CA GLN A 317 3.97 56.56 -16.74
C GLN A 317 3.30 55.31 -16.08
N PRO A 318 3.15 55.23 -14.74
CA PRO A 318 2.45 54.12 -14.11
C PRO A 318 0.98 54.08 -14.56
N ALA A 319 0.56 53.00 -15.22
CA ALA A 319 -0.86 52.73 -15.36
C ALA A 319 -1.42 52.43 -13.96
N ALA A 320 -2.29 53.31 -13.50
CA ALA A 320 -2.91 53.28 -12.19
C ALA A 320 -3.56 51.93 -11.89
N ALA A 321 -3.49 51.54 -10.61
CA ALA A 321 -4.26 50.46 -10.03
C ALA A 321 -5.74 50.59 -10.43
N THR A 322 -6.23 49.63 -11.21
CA THR A 322 -7.68 49.38 -11.26
C THR A 322 -7.98 48.43 -10.11
N GLN A 323 -8.57 48.96 -9.05
CA GLN A 323 -9.26 48.15 -8.05
C GLN A 323 -10.33 47.31 -8.76
N PRO A 324 -10.56 46.04 -8.41
CA PRO A 324 -11.83 45.41 -8.72
C PRO A 324 -12.90 46.10 -7.86
N GLU A 325 -13.75 46.91 -8.48
CA GLU A 325 -15.05 47.25 -7.90
C GLU A 325 -15.87 45.95 -7.67
N PRO A 326 -16.77 45.93 -6.66
CA PRO A 326 -17.59 44.78 -6.35
C PRO A 326 -18.61 44.54 -7.46
N ILE A 327 -18.48 43.40 -8.13
CA ILE A 327 -19.44 43.01 -9.18
C ILE A 327 -20.74 42.54 -8.52
N THR A 328 -21.73 43.43 -8.52
CA THR A 328 -23.14 43.05 -8.48
C THR A 328 -23.53 42.61 -9.91
N ALA A 329 -24.30 41.53 -10.00
CA ALA A 329 -24.65 40.84 -11.24
C ALA A 329 -25.39 41.72 -12.27
N PRO A 330 -25.07 41.59 -13.58
CA PRO A 330 -26.02 41.81 -14.65
C PRO A 330 -26.80 40.52 -14.93
N LYS A 331 -28.12 40.63 -14.82
CA LYS A 331 -29.12 39.65 -15.23
C LYS A 331 -28.99 39.35 -16.73
N ALA A 332 -28.78 38.09 -17.10
CA ALA A 332 -28.99 37.60 -18.47
C ALA A 332 -30.44 37.10 -18.64
N PRO A 333 -31.04 37.22 -19.84
CA PRO A 333 -32.46 36.98 -20.10
C PRO A 333 -32.89 35.51 -19.93
N GLN A 334 -34.10 35.33 -19.40
CA GLN A 334 -34.83 34.08 -19.30
C GLN A 334 -35.52 33.69 -20.62
N LEU A 335 -35.90 32.39 -20.65
CA LEU A 335 -36.98 31.70 -21.39
C LEU A 335 -36.48 30.89 -22.62
N LEU A 336 -36.79 29.61 -22.81
CA LEU A 336 -37.66 28.62 -22.14
C LEU A 336 -37.36 27.20 -22.78
N PRO A 337 -37.99 26.08 -22.36
CA PRO A 337 -37.31 24.88 -21.86
C PRO A 337 -37.66 23.57 -22.63
N GLU A 338 -36.99 22.47 -22.26
CA GLU A 338 -37.41 21.04 -22.33
C GLU A 338 -36.10 20.23 -22.14
N ASP A 339 -35.94 19.21 -21.32
CA ASP A 339 -36.71 18.60 -20.26
C ASP A 339 -35.70 17.72 -19.49
N SER A 340 -35.78 17.71 -18.16
CA SER A 340 -34.92 16.92 -17.28
C SER A 340 -35.33 15.45 -17.26
N THR A 341 -34.38 14.52 -17.18
CA THR A 341 -34.53 13.37 -16.28
C THR A 341 -33.20 12.72 -15.86
N ALA A 342 -32.95 12.79 -14.54
CA ALA A 342 -32.33 11.78 -13.67
C ALA A 342 -30.80 11.52 -13.73
N ALA A 343 -30.03 12.40 -13.08
CA ALA A 343 -28.75 12.04 -12.46
C ALA A 343 -29.00 11.49 -11.04
N THR A 344 -28.71 10.20 -10.84
CA THR A 344 -28.62 9.57 -9.51
C THR A 344 -27.16 9.64 -9.06
N THR A 345 -26.95 10.29 -7.92
CA THR A 345 -25.71 10.38 -7.15
C THR A 345 -25.35 9.00 -6.58
N THR A 346 -24.09 8.56 -6.73
CA THR A 346 -23.50 7.54 -5.85
C THR A 346 -22.00 7.81 -5.69
N THR A 347 -21.68 8.48 -4.59
CA THR A 347 -20.66 8.14 -3.58
C THR A 347 -19.42 7.37 -4.06
N SER A 348 -18.30 8.09 -4.20
CA SER A 348 -16.94 7.53 -4.30
C SER A 348 -16.37 7.27 -2.90
N ALA A 349 -16.37 6.00 -2.48
CA ALA A 349 -15.73 5.52 -1.24
C ALA A 349 -14.24 5.20 -1.46
N ALA A 350 -13.42 5.54 -0.47
CA ALA A 350 -11.96 5.43 -0.49
C ALA A 350 -11.44 3.98 -0.47
N VAL A 351 -10.38 3.77 -1.25
CA VAL A 351 -9.64 2.53 -1.54
C VAL A 351 -8.95 1.91 -0.30
N PRO A 352 -8.97 0.58 -0.09
CA PRO A 352 -8.12 -0.11 0.88
C PRO A 352 -6.69 -0.33 0.32
N ARG A 353 -5.64 0.02 1.10
CA ARG A 353 -4.21 0.01 0.69
C ARG A 353 -3.45 -1.27 1.12
N ASN A 354 -2.48 -1.67 0.30
CA ASN A 354 -1.66 -2.91 0.38
C ASN A 354 -0.92 -3.13 1.71
N GLU A 355 -0.58 -4.38 2.04
CA GLU A 355 0.35 -4.75 3.13
C GLU A 355 1.76 -4.15 2.96
N GLN A 356 2.20 -3.99 1.70
CA GLN A 356 3.46 -3.35 1.35
C GLN A 356 3.43 -1.85 1.70
N ASP A 357 2.30 -1.19 1.43
CA ASP A 357 2.04 0.21 1.79
C ASP A 357 1.85 0.39 3.30
N GLN A 358 1.31 -0.63 4.00
CA GLN A 358 1.21 -0.64 5.46
C GLN A 358 2.59 -0.76 6.12
N LEU A 359 3.49 -1.59 5.57
CA LEU A 359 4.89 -1.66 6.03
C LEU A 359 5.61 -0.34 5.77
N LEU A 360 5.49 0.21 4.56
CA LEU A 360 6.04 1.52 4.19
C LEU A 360 5.49 2.66 5.06
N ASN A 361 4.20 2.66 5.41
CA ASN A 361 3.60 3.64 6.31
C ASN A 361 4.09 3.49 7.76
N ARG A 362 4.30 2.27 8.25
CA ARG A 362 4.90 2.04 9.59
C ARG A 362 6.35 2.49 9.64
N LEU A 363 7.11 2.33 8.55
CA LEU A 363 8.48 2.84 8.47
C LEU A 363 8.52 4.37 8.31
N HIS A 364 7.60 4.99 7.57
CA HIS A 364 7.50 6.45 7.41
C HIS A 364 7.06 7.18 8.70
N GLY A 365 6.21 6.57 9.53
CA GLY A 365 5.81 7.12 10.84
C GLY A 365 6.81 6.85 11.97
N SER A 366 7.82 6.02 11.73
CA SER A 366 8.85 5.67 12.72
C SER A 366 10.01 6.67 12.67
N GLY A 367 10.45 7.16 13.83
CA GLY A 367 11.65 8.00 13.89
C GLY A 367 12.84 7.27 13.24
N PHE A 368 13.74 8.01 12.59
CA PHE A 368 14.88 7.47 11.82
C PHE A 368 15.62 6.30 12.51
N GLY A 369 15.81 6.38 13.83
CA GLY A 369 16.43 5.31 14.62
C GLY A 369 15.66 3.98 14.64
N LEU A 370 14.33 4.00 14.63
CA LEU A 370 13.50 2.80 14.56
C LEU A 370 13.53 2.20 13.14
N GLY A 371 13.59 3.02 12.09
CA GLY A 371 13.79 2.55 10.71
C GLY A 371 15.12 1.81 10.52
N LEU A 372 16.21 2.31 11.14
CA LEU A 372 17.50 1.60 11.19
C LEU A 372 17.40 0.26 11.93
N LEU A 373 16.76 0.26 13.10
CA LEU A 373 16.63 -0.94 13.94
C LEU A 373 15.78 -2.02 13.25
N LEU A 374 14.72 -1.60 12.55
CA LEU A 374 13.90 -2.48 11.71
C LEU A 374 14.72 -3.05 10.55
N SER A 375 15.52 -2.25 9.86
CA SER A 375 16.38 -2.73 8.77
C SER A 375 17.36 -3.81 9.25
N LEU A 376 17.98 -3.60 10.42
CA LEU A 376 18.84 -4.60 11.05
C LEU A 376 18.05 -5.88 11.40
N GLY A 377 16.85 -5.74 11.96
CA GLY A 377 15.97 -6.84 12.31
C GLY A 377 15.52 -7.67 11.10
N PHE A 378 15.14 -7.02 10.00
CA PHE A 378 14.80 -7.69 8.75
C PHE A 378 16.02 -8.37 8.12
N GLY A 379 17.20 -7.75 8.17
CA GLY A 379 18.45 -8.38 7.76
C GLY A 379 18.73 -9.65 8.56
N LEU A 380 18.53 -9.61 9.88
CA LEU A 380 18.69 -10.77 10.74
C LEU A 380 17.68 -11.89 10.42
N LEU A 381 16.43 -11.55 10.12
CA LEU A 381 15.41 -12.51 9.67
C LEU A 381 15.82 -13.18 8.35
N VAL A 382 16.30 -12.40 7.38
CA VAL A 382 16.78 -12.92 6.09
C VAL A 382 18.02 -13.81 6.25
N ALA A 383 18.83 -13.60 7.30
CA ALA A 383 19.97 -14.46 7.61
C ALA A 383 19.59 -15.93 7.86
N PHE A 384 18.35 -16.18 8.31
CA PHE A 384 17.83 -17.54 8.55
C PHE A 384 17.21 -18.18 7.30
N THR A 385 17.29 -17.53 6.14
CA THR A 385 16.78 -18.08 4.88
C THR A 385 17.67 -19.21 4.35
N ALA A 386 17.07 -20.07 3.55
CA ALA A 386 17.73 -21.25 2.98
C ALA A 386 18.97 -20.91 2.13
N CYS A 387 19.09 -19.68 1.64
CA CYS A 387 20.20 -19.24 0.78
C CYS A 387 21.48 -18.92 1.56
N MET A 388 21.37 -18.66 2.86
CA MET A 388 22.52 -18.34 3.71
C MET A 388 23.12 -19.58 4.37
N TYR A 389 22.34 -20.65 4.50
CA TYR A 389 22.79 -21.92 5.08
C TYR A 389 24.01 -22.52 4.34
N PRO A 390 24.06 -22.56 2.99
CA PRO A 390 25.21 -23.07 2.24
C PRO A 390 26.51 -22.25 2.44
N MET A 391 26.42 -21.02 2.93
CA MET A 391 27.58 -20.16 3.17
C MET A 391 28.27 -20.43 4.52
N ILE A 392 27.54 -20.99 5.49
CA ILE A 392 28.12 -21.37 6.79
C ILE A 392 29.26 -22.39 6.59
N PRO A 393 29.09 -23.51 5.88
CA PRO A 393 30.18 -24.46 5.61
C PRO A 393 31.35 -23.86 4.83
N ILE A 394 31.11 -22.89 3.94
CA ILE A 394 32.17 -22.22 3.16
C ILE A 394 33.07 -21.44 4.11
N LEU A 395 32.49 -20.60 4.98
CA LEU A 395 33.24 -19.86 6.00
C LEU A 395 33.93 -20.79 6.99
N THR A 396 33.25 -21.86 7.44
CA THR A 396 33.86 -22.88 8.29
C THR A 396 35.05 -23.54 7.62
N SER A 397 34.95 -23.90 6.34
CA SER A 397 36.05 -24.52 5.59
C SER A 397 37.21 -23.55 5.33
N LEU A 398 36.93 -22.27 5.15
CA LEU A 398 37.93 -21.21 4.98
C LEU A 398 38.66 -20.91 6.30
N ILE A 399 37.93 -20.88 7.42
CA ILE A 399 38.47 -20.61 8.75
C ILE A 399 39.20 -21.86 9.30
N MET A 400 38.67 -23.07 9.10
CA MET A 400 39.27 -24.32 9.59
C MET A 400 40.33 -24.91 8.67
N GLY A 401 40.24 -24.68 7.35
CA GLY A 401 41.24 -25.13 6.37
C GLY A 401 42.63 -24.50 6.57
N GLN A 402 42.71 -23.40 7.33
CA GLN A 402 43.96 -22.74 7.72
C GLN A 402 44.65 -23.38 8.93
N GLY A 403 44.00 -24.31 9.64
CA GLY A 403 44.59 -25.06 10.76
C GLY A 403 45.64 -26.10 10.36
N ASN A 404 45.83 -26.35 9.05
CA ASN A 404 46.76 -27.37 8.54
C ASN A 404 48.25 -26.96 8.57
N GLN A 405 48.60 -25.78 9.08
CA GLN A 405 50.00 -25.33 9.28
C GLN A 405 50.41 -25.24 10.76
N GLY A 406 49.79 -26.03 11.64
CA GLY A 406 50.31 -26.28 13.00
C GLY A 406 50.05 -25.20 14.05
N ASN A 407 49.37 -24.10 13.70
CA ASN A 407 48.96 -23.07 14.68
C ASN A 407 47.44 -23.06 14.84
N LYS A 408 46.94 -23.19 16.07
CA LYS A 408 45.51 -23.13 16.36
C LYS A 408 44.99 -21.74 16.00
N VAL A 409 43.96 -21.67 15.15
CA VAL A 409 43.31 -20.39 14.81
C VAL A 409 42.75 -19.78 16.09
N THR A 410 43.22 -18.57 16.44
CA THR A 410 42.72 -17.85 17.61
C THR A 410 41.30 -17.35 17.33
N PRO A 411 40.40 -17.36 18.33
CA PRO A 411 39.01 -16.89 18.16
C PRO A 411 38.94 -15.44 17.67
N PHE A 412 39.92 -14.60 18.06
CA PHE A 412 40.07 -13.24 17.56
C PHE A 412 40.30 -13.15 16.05
N ARG A 413 41.11 -14.06 15.47
CA ARG A 413 41.37 -14.06 14.03
C ARG A 413 40.15 -14.55 13.25
N ALA A 414 39.42 -15.53 13.78
CA ALA A 414 38.16 -16.00 13.19
C ALA A 414 37.09 -14.89 13.20
N PHE A 415 37.02 -14.09 14.26
CA PHE A 415 36.14 -12.92 14.34
C PHE A 415 36.54 -11.84 13.33
N GLU A 416 37.84 -11.51 13.20
CA GLU A 416 38.33 -10.51 12.24
C GLU A 416 38.01 -10.89 10.79
N LEU A 417 38.20 -12.17 10.42
CA LEU A 417 37.86 -12.66 9.09
C LEU A 417 36.34 -12.64 8.83
N SER A 418 35.54 -12.99 9.84
CA SER A 418 34.07 -12.93 9.75
C SER A 418 33.57 -11.48 9.65
N LEU A 419 34.24 -10.53 10.32
CA LEU A 419 33.95 -9.10 10.22
C LEU A 419 34.27 -8.56 8.83
N ALA A 420 35.40 -8.95 8.26
CA ALA A 420 35.79 -8.59 6.89
C ALA A 420 34.76 -9.08 5.87
N TYR A 421 34.32 -10.34 6.03
CA TYR A 421 33.29 -10.95 5.19
C TYR A 421 31.96 -10.18 5.26
N THR A 422 31.47 -9.94 6.48
CA THR A 422 30.21 -9.23 6.73
C THR A 422 30.24 -7.79 6.22
N GLN A 423 31.38 -7.09 6.36
CA GLN A 423 31.53 -5.74 5.79
C GLN A 423 31.55 -5.75 4.26
N GLY A 424 32.12 -6.78 3.62
CA GLY A 424 32.02 -6.96 2.17
C GLY A 424 30.56 -7.05 1.69
N ILE A 425 29.74 -7.82 2.41
CA ILE A 425 28.30 -7.92 2.14
C ILE A 425 27.60 -6.58 2.37
N ALA A 426 27.83 -5.97 3.54
CA ALA A 426 27.18 -4.71 3.94
C ALA A 426 27.51 -3.55 3.00
N LEU A 427 28.76 -3.43 2.55
CA LEU A 427 29.17 -2.41 1.59
C LEU A 427 28.49 -2.60 0.24
N THR A 428 28.36 -3.85 -0.23
CA THR A 428 27.69 -4.15 -1.51
C THR A 428 26.22 -3.73 -1.47
N TYR A 429 25.50 -4.10 -0.41
CA TYR A 429 24.12 -3.65 -0.23
C TYR A 429 24.02 -2.13 -0.03
N GLY A 430 24.93 -1.53 0.73
CA GLY A 430 25.00 -0.08 0.90
C GLY A 430 25.14 0.65 -0.45
N VAL A 431 26.01 0.19 -1.33
CA VAL A 431 26.15 0.72 -2.70
C VAL A 431 24.87 0.54 -3.51
N LEU A 432 24.20 -0.61 -3.38
CA LEU A 432 22.87 -0.84 -3.97
C LEU A 432 21.84 0.18 -3.45
N GLY A 433 21.87 0.50 -2.15
CA GLY A 433 21.02 1.53 -1.54
C GLY A 433 21.28 2.93 -2.09
N ILE A 434 22.55 3.30 -2.30
CA ILE A 434 22.92 4.56 -2.97
C ILE A 434 22.37 4.59 -4.39
N ALA A 435 22.55 3.50 -5.14
CA ALA A 435 22.04 3.40 -6.51
C ALA A 435 20.51 3.57 -6.53
N MET A 436 19.79 2.96 -5.59
CA MET A 436 18.34 3.11 -5.50
C MET A 436 17.90 4.50 -5.04
N ALA A 437 18.64 5.18 -4.16
CA ALA A 437 18.36 6.57 -3.79
C ALA A 437 18.54 7.55 -4.98
N LEU A 438 19.43 7.23 -5.92
CA LEU A 438 19.63 8.02 -7.16
C LEU A 438 18.59 7.71 -8.23
N VAL A 439 18.29 6.42 -8.45
CA VAL A 439 17.46 5.96 -9.57
C VAL A 439 15.97 5.85 -9.20
N GLY A 440 15.65 5.77 -7.90
CA GLY A 440 14.29 5.60 -7.39
C GLY A 440 13.32 6.74 -7.71
N LYS A 441 13.83 7.92 -8.12
CA LYS A 441 13.02 9.04 -8.60
C LYS A 441 12.67 8.97 -10.09
N SER A 442 13.31 8.11 -10.88
CA SER A 442 13.20 8.17 -12.35
C SER A 442 12.79 6.88 -13.06
N LEU A 443 12.81 5.69 -12.42
CA LEU A 443 12.52 4.45 -13.14
C LEU A 443 11.75 3.43 -12.29
N GLY A 444 10.73 2.81 -12.89
CA GLY A 444 9.98 1.66 -12.35
C GLY A 444 10.83 0.38 -12.32
N ILE A 445 11.90 0.37 -11.53
CA ILE A 445 12.85 -0.75 -11.39
C ILE A 445 12.15 -2.08 -11.00
N GLN A 446 10.96 -1.99 -10.40
CA GLN A 446 10.12 -3.13 -10.07
C GLN A 446 9.74 -3.97 -11.31
N SER A 447 9.59 -3.37 -12.50
CA SER A 447 9.36 -4.12 -13.74
C SER A 447 10.65 -4.68 -14.35
N ALA A 448 11.77 -3.96 -14.22
CA ALA A 448 13.06 -4.37 -14.80
C ALA A 448 13.63 -5.65 -14.16
N LEU A 449 13.54 -5.78 -12.83
CA LEU A 449 14.05 -6.96 -12.10
C LEU A 449 13.18 -8.21 -12.26
N GLN A 450 11.95 -8.08 -12.77
CA GLN A 450 11.03 -9.20 -13.00
C GLN A 450 10.98 -9.62 -14.48
N THR A 451 11.82 -9.04 -15.34
CA THR A 451 11.86 -9.41 -16.75
C THR A 451 12.27 -10.89 -16.94
N PRO A 452 11.68 -11.59 -17.91
CA PRO A 452 12.04 -12.97 -18.28
C PRO A 452 13.54 -13.21 -18.41
N TRP A 453 14.26 -12.21 -18.93
CA TRP A 453 15.69 -12.27 -19.18
C TRP A 453 16.54 -12.33 -17.90
N VAL A 454 16.04 -11.80 -16.78
CA VAL A 454 16.71 -11.90 -15.47
C VAL A 454 16.25 -13.14 -14.71
N LEU A 455 14.96 -13.47 -14.81
CA LEU A 455 14.36 -14.59 -14.09
C LEU A 455 14.93 -15.95 -14.52
N VAL A 456 15.04 -16.20 -15.83
CA VAL A 456 15.54 -17.48 -16.39
C VAL A 456 16.97 -17.80 -15.94
N PRO A 457 17.97 -16.92 -16.08
CA PRO A 457 19.32 -17.21 -15.60
C PRO A 457 19.38 -17.40 -14.07
N SER A 458 18.55 -16.70 -13.29
CA SER A 458 18.45 -16.95 -11.84
C SER A 458 17.89 -18.34 -11.53
N ILE A 459 16.86 -18.80 -12.23
CA ILE A 459 16.33 -20.17 -12.09
C ILE A 459 17.40 -21.21 -12.44
N ILE A 460 18.11 -21.03 -13.56
CA ILE A 460 19.21 -21.92 -13.98
C ILE A 460 20.31 -21.97 -12.90
N LEU A 461 20.68 -20.80 -12.35
CA LEU A 461 21.66 -20.71 -11.27
C LEU A 461 21.19 -21.47 -10.02
N PHE A 462 19.93 -21.30 -9.58
CA PHE A 462 19.39 -22.03 -8.43
C PHE A 462 19.36 -23.53 -8.63
N VAL A 463 18.96 -24.00 -9.82
CA VAL A 463 18.99 -25.43 -10.17
C VAL A 463 20.42 -25.95 -10.15
N ALA A 464 21.38 -25.22 -10.73
CA ALA A 464 22.79 -25.60 -10.72
C ALA A 464 23.37 -25.68 -9.28
N LEU A 465 23.04 -24.71 -8.43
CA LEU A 465 23.47 -24.71 -7.02
C LEU A 465 22.83 -25.87 -6.24
N ALA A 466 21.56 -26.17 -6.49
CA ALA A 466 20.87 -27.29 -5.87
C ALA A 466 21.51 -28.63 -6.26
N LEU A 467 21.82 -28.83 -7.55
CA LEU A 467 22.51 -30.02 -8.04
C LEU A 467 23.92 -30.18 -7.45
N SER A 468 24.62 -29.07 -7.22
CA SER A 468 25.90 -29.08 -6.50
C SER A 468 25.76 -29.49 -5.03
N MET A 469 24.66 -29.11 -4.37
CA MET A 469 24.39 -29.50 -2.97
C MET A 469 24.01 -30.97 -2.82
N PHE A 470 23.33 -31.56 -3.82
CA PHE A 470 23.11 -33.01 -3.87
C PHE A 470 24.40 -33.81 -4.16
N GLY A 471 25.51 -33.13 -4.45
CA GLY A 471 26.82 -33.77 -4.70
C GLY A 471 26.93 -34.39 -6.09
N LEU A 472 26.03 -34.06 -7.02
CA LEU A 472 25.99 -34.61 -8.38
C LEU A 472 27.22 -34.16 -9.19
N TYR A 473 27.70 -32.95 -8.91
CA TYR A 473 29.02 -32.48 -9.29
C TYR A 473 29.53 -31.51 -8.21
N GLN A 474 30.84 -31.53 -7.95
CA GLN A 474 31.48 -30.42 -7.26
C GLN A 474 32.02 -29.48 -8.32
N ILE A 475 31.73 -28.18 -8.21
CA ILE A 475 32.38 -27.15 -9.02
C ILE A 475 33.85 -27.07 -8.57
N GLN A 476 34.65 -28.04 -9.01
CA GLN A 476 36.08 -28.06 -8.80
C GLN A 476 36.69 -27.20 -9.89
N VAL A 477 37.22 -26.05 -9.47
CA VAL A 477 37.91 -25.12 -10.36
C VAL A 477 38.98 -25.90 -11.12
N PRO A 478 39.07 -25.79 -12.47
CA PRO A 478 40.02 -26.56 -13.27
C PRO A 478 41.43 -26.52 -12.67
N ALA A 479 42.12 -27.67 -12.61
CA ALA A 479 43.41 -27.80 -11.92
C ALA A 479 44.47 -26.77 -12.36
N ALA A 480 44.40 -26.28 -13.60
CA ALA A 480 45.25 -25.20 -14.12
C ALA A 480 44.97 -23.83 -13.45
N ILE A 481 43.70 -23.51 -13.18
CA ILE A 481 43.32 -22.29 -12.47
C ILE A 481 43.58 -22.49 -10.98
N GLN A 482 43.24 -23.65 -10.42
CA GLN A 482 43.47 -23.97 -9.01
C GLN A 482 44.96 -23.91 -8.64
N SER A 483 45.86 -24.42 -9.48
CA SER A 483 47.31 -24.34 -9.26
C SER A 483 47.87 -22.93 -9.43
N ARG A 484 47.35 -22.12 -10.37
CA ARG A 484 47.74 -20.70 -10.51
C ARG A 484 47.23 -19.85 -9.37
N LEU A 485 45.99 -20.06 -8.94
CA LEU A 485 45.40 -19.39 -7.79
C LEU A 485 46.09 -19.81 -6.49
N ASN A 486 46.44 -21.09 -6.34
CA ASN A 486 47.26 -21.56 -5.21
C ASN A 486 48.66 -20.95 -5.23
N ASN A 487 49.31 -20.80 -6.40
CA ASN A 487 50.62 -20.12 -6.46
C ASN A 487 50.51 -18.63 -6.12
N LEU A 488 49.46 -17.93 -6.59
CA LEU A 488 49.18 -16.55 -6.18
C LEU A 488 48.81 -16.46 -4.69
N SER A 489 48.05 -17.43 -4.18
CA SER A 489 47.60 -17.53 -2.78
C SER A 489 48.67 -18.06 -1.83
N ASN A 490 49.76 -18.65 -2.33
CA ASN A 490 50.95 -19.00 -1.54
C ASN A 490 51.91 -17.79 -1.44
N GLN A 491 51.89 -16.90 -2.43
CA GLN A 491 52.62 -15.63 -2.40
C GLN A 491 51.88 -14.54 -1.59
N GLN A 492 50.55 -14.60 -1.54
CA GLN A 492 49.77 -13.86 -0.56
C GLN A 492 49.77 -14.63 0.75
N LYS A 493 50.14 -14.01 1.88
CA LYS A 493 49.97 -14.62 3.21
C LYS A 493 48.49 -15.00 3.38
N GLY A 494 48.19 -16.30 3.30
CA GLY A 494 46.83 -16.83 3.35
C GLY A 494 46.09 -16.32 4.58
N GLY A 495 44.93 -15.71 4.36
CA GLY A 495 44.13 -15.06 5.41
C GLY A 495 44.20 -13.53 5.41
N SER A 496 44.43 -12.88 4.26
CA SER A 496 44.23 -11.43 4.17
C SER A 496 42.74 -11.10 4.33
N VAL A 497 42.44 -10.20 5.27
CA VAL A 497 41.12 -9.57 5.49
C VAL A 497 40.51 -9.12 4.15
N VAL A 498 41.35 -8.68 3.22
CA VAL A 498 40.97 -8.23 1.87
C VAL A 498 40.39 -9.35 1.00
N GLY A 499 40.99 -10.55 0.99
CA GLY A 499 40.50 -11.68 0.19
C GLY A 499 39.14 -12.21 0.66
N VAL A 500 38.94 -12.21 1.99
CA VAL A 500 37.67 -12.61 2.60
C VAL A 500 36.58 -11.55 2.36
N GLY A 501 36.94 -10.26 2.44
CA GLY A 501 36.03 -9.17 2.10
C GLY A 501 35.55 -9.21 0.64
N LEU A 502 36.45 -9.49 -0.32
CA LEU A 502 36.11 -9.65 -1.73
C LEU A 502 35.15 -10.83 -1.97
N MET A 503 35.34 -11.95 -1.28
CA MET A 503 34.40 -13.07 -1.34
C MET A 503 33.03 -12.70 -0.76
N GLY A 504 32.97 -11.82 0.25
CA GLY A 504 31.73 -11.23 0.75
C GLY A 504 30.97 -10.43 -0.31
N VAL A 505 31.67 -9.65 -1.13
CA VAL A 505 31.07 -8.88 -2.24
C VAL A 505 30.44 -9.79 -3.28
N VAL A 506 31.16 -10.83 -3.72
CA VAL A 506 30.65 -11.82 -4.68
C VAL A 506 29.44 -12.55 -4.11
N SER A 507 29.47 -12.88 -2.82
CA SER A 507 28.38 -13.56 -2.13
C SER A 507 27.13 -12.68 -2.04
N ALA A 508 27.26 -11.37 -1.79
CA ALA A 508 26.12 -10.45 -1.79
C ALA A 508 25.40 -10.39 -3.15
N LEU A 509 26.14 -10.46 -4.26
CA LEU A 509 25.56 -10.51 -5.61
C LEU A 509 24.72 -11.77 -5.85
N ILE A 510 25.18 -12.91 -5.32
CA ILE A 510 24.49 -14.20 -5.41
C ILE A 510 23.26 -14.23 -4.48
N VAL A 511 23.32 -13.55 -3.34
CA VAL A 511 22.24 -13.51 -2.34
C VAL A 511 21.12 -12.52 -2.71
N GLY A 512 21.38 -11.56 -3.59
CA GLY A 512 20.39 -10.57 -4.04
C GLY A 512 19.06 -11.17 -4.53
N PRO A 513 19.06 -12.12 -5.47
CA PRO A 513 17.83 -12.75 -5.99
C PRO A 513 16.97 -13.46 -4.94
N CYS A 514 17.59 -13.91 -3.84
CA CYS A 514 16.89 -14.60 -2.76
C CYS A 514 16.38 -13.70 -1.62
N GLY A 515 16.64 -12.39 -1.69
CA GLY A 515 16.09 -11.40 -0.75
C GLY A 515 14.58 -11.15 -0.93
N GLY A 516 14.00 -11.60 -2.04
CA GLY A 516 12.56 -11.63 -2.28
C GLY A 516 11.86 -10.26 -2.10
N PRO A 517 10.60 -10.26 -1.61
CA PRO A 517 9.84 -9.03 -1.35
C PRO A 517 10.44 -8.16 -0.24
N VAL A 518 11.14 -8.75 0.72
CA VAL A 518 11.73 -8.04 1.86
C VAL A 518 12.87 -7.13 1.39
N LEU A 519 13.79 -7.67 0.57
CA LEU A 519 14.85 -6.85 -0.02
C LEU A 519 14.26 -5.74 -0.89
N LEU A 520 13.23 -6.04 -1.69
CA LEU A 520 12.57 -5.04 -2.53
C LEU A 520 11.92 -3.93 -1.70
N ALA A 521 11.21 -4.27 -0.62
CA ALA A 521 10.61 -3.29 0.28
C ALA A 521 11.67 -2.39 0.94
N MET A 522 12.81 -2.97 1.33
CA MET A 522 13.90 -2.20 1.93
C MET A 522 14.63 -1.33 0.90
N LEU A 523 14.78 -1.79 -0.35
CA LEU A 523 15.31 -0.98 -1.46
C LEU A 523 14.35 0.15 -1.83
N ALA A 524 13.04 -0.07 -1.79
CA ALA A 524 12.02 0.95 -1.99
C ALA A 524 12.03 2.00 -0.86
N PHE A 525 12.21 1.57 0.39
CA PHE A 525 12.41 2.48 1.52
C PHE A 525 13.73 3.27 1.41
N ALA A 526 14.81 2.65 0.92
CA ALA A 526 16.04 3.35 0.61
C ALA A 526 15.86 4.39 -0.52
N ALA A 527 14.99 4.10 -1.50
CA ALA A 527 14.66 5.00 -2.59
C ALA A 527 13.82 6.22 -2.15
N SER A 528 12.97 6.08 -1.12
CA SER A 528 12.19 7.21 -0.58
C SER A 528 13.01 8.15 0.31
N SER A 529 14.27 7.81 0.61
CA SER A 529 15.15 8.62 1.46
C SER A 529 15.61 9.90 0.77
N ASP A 530 15.50 11.05 1.44
CA ASP A 530 15.89 12.36 0.89
C ASP A 530 17.40 12.54 0.67
N SER A 531 18.24 11.66 1.23
CA SER A 531 19.69 11.74 1.05
C SER A 531 20.35 10.39 0.80
N LEU A 532 21.41 10.45 -0.01
CA LEU A 532 22.27 9.31 -0.40
C LEU A 532 22.82 8.55 0.81
N LEU A 533 23.19 9.28 1.87
CA LEU A 533 23.76 8.70 3.07
C LEU A 533 22.73 7.86 3.84
N HIS A 534 21.46 8.27 3.85
CA HIS A 534 20.40 7.53 4.55
C HIS A 534 20.08 6.22 3.82
N GLY A 535 19.96 6.27 2.48
CA GLY A 535 19.78 5.06 1.66
C GLY A 535 20.95 4.07 1.80
N PHE A 536 22.20 4.57 1.85
CA PHE A 536 23.38 3.76 2.13
C PHE A 536 23.29 3.07 3.50
N LEU A 537 22.99 3.84 4.54
CA LEU A 537 23.08 3.38 5.92
C LEU A 537 21.98 2.37 6.26
N ILE A 538 20.77 2.53 5.72
CA ILE A 538 19.68 1.55 5.82
C ILE A 538 20.11 0.20 5.22
N MET A 539 20.68 0.20 4.01
CA MET A 539 21.14 -1.03 3.35
C MET A 539 22.41 -1.64 3.94
N TRP A 540 23.30 -0.81 4.46
CA TRP A 540 24.48 -1.27 5.20
C TRP A 540 24.07 -1.95 6.51
N LEU A 541 23.08 -1.41 7.24
CA LEU A 541 22.49 -2.08 8.41
C LEU A 541 21.78 -3.39 8.05
N PHE A 542 21.06 -3.42 6.93
CA PHE A 542 20.43 -4.65 6.43
C PHE A 542 21.48 -5.73 6.15
N GLY A 543 22.55 -5.39 5.42
CA GLY A 543 23.64 -6.31 5.11
C GLY A 543 24.43 -6.78 6.34
N THR A 544 24.66 -5.90 7.31
CA THR A 544 25.28 -6.29 8.59
C THR A 544 24.37 -7.19 9.43
N GLY A 545 23.05 -6.97 9.40
CA GLY A 545 22.06 -7.85 10.03
C GLY A 545 22.12 -9.28 9.51
N MET A 546 22.24 -9.45 8.19
CA MET A 546 22.42 -10.77 7.56
C MET A 546 23.74 -11.47 7.96
N GLY A 547 24.80 -10.70 8.18
CA GLY A 547 26.10 -11.23 8.60
C GLY A 547 26.23 -11.48 10.11
N LEU A 548 25.27 -11.03 10.93
CA LEU A 548 25.33 -11.14 12.38
C LEU A 548 25.44 -12.59 12.88
N PRO A 549 24.66 -13.57 12.36
CA PRO A 549 24.80 -14.97 12.79
C PRO A 549 26.18 -15.56 12.47
N LEU A 550 26.80 -15.12 11.37
CA LEU A 550 28.16 -15.53 10.99
C LEU A 550 29.20 -14.94 11.93
N LEU A 551 29.04 -13.68 12.35
CA LEU A 551 29.91 -13.04 13.34
C LEU A 551 29.84 -13.77 14.69
N VAL A 552 28.64 -14.15 15.13
CA VAL A 552 28.43 -14.92 16.36
C VAL A 552 29.11 -16.30 16.26
N MET A 553 28.95 -17.00 15.13
CA MET A 553 29.63 -18.27 14.91
C MET A 553 31.17 -18.13 14.80
N GLY A 554 31.66 -17.07 14.18
CA GLY A 554 33.09 -16.75 14.10
C GLY A 554 33.69 -16.43 15.47
N ALA A 555 32.99 -15.63 16.29
CA ALA A 555 33.38 -15.29 17.66
C ALA A 555 33.35 -16.50 18.61
N GLY A 556 32.39 -17.40 18.43
CA GLY A 556 32.27 -18.65 19.19
C GLY A 556 33.39 -19.67 18.91
N GLY A 557 34.22 -19.43 17.89
CA GLY A 557 35.32 -20.30 17.49
C GLY A 557 34.86 -21.71 17.10
N GLY A 558 35.82 -22.63 16.91
CA GLY A 558 35.53 -24.05 16.63
C GLY A 558 34.81 -24.81 17.76
N ALA A 559 34.47 -24.14 18.88
CA ALA A 559 33.78 -24.74 20.02
C ALA A 559 32.26 -24.80 19.85
N LEU A 560 31.66 -23.85 19.09
CA LEU A 560 30.22 -23.85 18.80
C LEU A 560 29.87 -24.73 17.58
N MET A 561 30.86 -25.03 16.72
CA MET A 561 30.62 -25.77 15.49
C MET A 561 30.74 -27.28 15.68
N PRO A 562 29.67 -28.06 15.42
CA PRO A 562 29.78 -29.52 15.41
C PRO A 562 30.74 -29.96 14.30
N LYS A 563 31.50 -31.03 14.55
CA LYS A 563 32.37 -31.64 13.53
C LYS A 563 31.53 -31.98 12.29
N ALA A 564 32.04 -31.67 11.10
CA ALA A 564 31.43 -32.10 9.85
C ALA A 564 31.23 -33.62 9.89
N GLY A 565 29.98 -34.05 9.76
CA GLY A 565 29.55 -35.45 9.83
C GLY A 565 28.21 -35.61 9.11
N THR A 566 27.48 -36.69 9.36
CA THR A 566 26.23 -37.04 8.65
C THR A 566 25.15 -35.95 8.70
N TRP A 567 25.14 -35.12 9.74
CA TRP A 567 24.24 -33.97 9.84
C TRP A 567 24.44 -32.93 8.71
N MET A 568 25.69 -32.73 8.25
CA MET A 568 26.00 -31.80 7.16
C MET A 568 25.40 -32.27 5.83
N ASP A 569 25.33 -33.58 5.61
CA ASP A 569 24.74 -34.14 4.38
C ASP A 569 23.22 -34.01 4.41
N THR A 570 22.58 -34.18 5.58
CA THR A 570 21.15 -33.88 5.76
C THR A 570 20.84 -32.42 5.47
N VAL A 571 21.66 -31.51 6.00
CA VAL A 571 21.56 -30.07 5.74
C VAL A 571 21.65 -29.74 4.25
N LYS A 572 22.65 -30.29 3.54
CA LYS A 572 22.86 -30.03 2.11
C LYS A 572 21.69 -30.53 1.29
N ALA A 573 21.18 -31.73 1.61
CA ALA A 573 20.02 -32.30 0.95
C ALA A 573 18.77 -31.42 1.16
N THR A 574 18.49 -31.00 2.40
CA THR A 574 17.37 -30.11 2.70
C THR A 574 17.52 -28.76 2.01
N GLY A 575 18.71 -28.15 2.03
CA GLY A 575 18.99 -26.89 1.34
C GLY A 575 18.80 -26.98 -0.18
N GLY A 576 19.26 -28.08 -0.79
CA GLY A 576 19.06 -28.35 -2.22
C GLY A 576 17.58 -28.46 -2.60
N VAL A 577 16.76 -29.14 -1.78
CA VAL A 577 15.31 -29.24 -2.02
C VAL A 577 14.63 -27.87 -1.92
N ILE A 578 15.00 -27.04 -0.94
CA ILE A 578 14.44 -25.68 -0.81
C ILE A 578 14.86 -24.80 -2.00
N MET A 579 16.11 -24.89 -2.47
CA MET A 579 16.55 -24.17 -3.67
C MET A 579 15.75 -24.57 -4.91
N LEU A 580 15.46 -25.87 -5.09
CA LEU A 580 14.60 -26.34 -6.19
C LEU A 580 13.16 -25.85 -6.03
N ALA A 581 12.61 -25.85 -4.81
CA ALA A 581 11.27 -25.32 -4.55
C ALA A 581 11.17 -23.83 -4.91
N LEU A 582 12.17 -23.03 -4.53
CA LEU A 582 12.24 -21.61 -4.91
C LEU A 582 12.37 -21.43 -6.42
N ALA A 583 13.20 -22.24 -7.08
CA ALA A 583 13.32 -22.21 -8.54
C ALA A 583 11.98 -22.53 -9.24
N LEU A 584 11.21 -23.49 -8.73
CA LEU A 584 9.87 -23.81 -9.22
C LEU A 584 8.87 -22.67 -8.94
N SER A 585 8.91 -22.03 -7.78
CA SER A 585 8.08 -20.85 -7.49
C SER A 585 8.37 -19.67 -8.41
N PHE A 586 9.64 -19.47 -8.81
CA PHE A 586 9.99 -18.46 -9.80
C PHE A 586 9.45 -18.86 -11.19
N LEU A 587 9.50 -20.14 -11.54
CA LEU A 587 8.93 -20.68 -12.77
C LEU A 587 7.40 -20.50 -12.85
N GLU A 588 6.70 -20.62 -11.72
CA GLU A 588 5.25 -20.36 -11.60
C GLU A 588 4.88 -18.91 -11.94
N ARG A 589 5.77 -17.95 -11.76
CA ARG A 589 5.48 -16.55 -12.13
C ARG A 589 5.44 -16.33 -13.64
N MET A 590 5.98 -17.26 -14.43
CA MET A 590 6.10 -17.19 -15.90
C MET A 590 4.94 -17.87 -16.66
N SER A 591 3.88 -18.31 -15.95
CA SER A 591 3.14 -19.54 -16.26
C SER A 591 1.77 -19.46 -16.97
N PRO A 592 1.57 -18.56 -17.93
CA PRO A 592 0.79 -19.05 -19.07
C PRO A 592 1.42 -18.81 -20.43
N THR A 593 2.39 -17.90 -20.57
CA THR A 593 2.98 -17.58 -21.87
C THR A 593 4.07 -18.58 -22.32
N TYR A 594 4.83 -19.20 -21.41
CA TYR A 594 6.00 -20.04 -21.77
C TYR A 594 5.90 -21.52 -21.39
N ILE A 595 5.20 -21.88 -20.31
CA ILE A 595 5.13 -23.25 -19.80
C ILE A 595 3.69 -23.57 -19.38
N PRO A 596 3.09 -24.68 -19.86
CA PRO A 596 1.76 -25.10 -19.44
C PRO A 596 1.71 -25.38 -17.93
N THR A 597 0.68 -24.90 -17.25
CA THR A 597 0.47 -25.08 -15.79
C THR A 597 0.56 -26.54 -15.35
N ALA A 598 0.13 -27.48 -16.21
CA ALA A 598 0.25 -28.92 -15.98
C ALA A 598 1.70 -29.39 -15.76
N THR A 599 2.66 -28.82 -16.49
CA THR A 599 4.08 -29.18 -16.36
C THR A 599 4.63 -28.74 -15.01
N ILE A 600 4.20 -27.59 -14.52
CA ILE A 600 4.64 -27.06 -13.22
C ILE A 600 4.08 -27.89 -12.07
N MET A 601 2.80 -28.29 -12.15
CA MET A 601 2.21 -29.23 -11.19
C MET A 601 2.94 -30.57 -11.17
N LEU A 602 3.35 -31.09 -12.34
CA LEU A 602 4.16 -32.31 -12.42
C LEU A 602 5.54 -32.13 -11.79
N LEU A 603 6.20 -30.99 -12.01
CA LEU A 603 7.50 -30.69 -11.41
C LEU A 603 7.42 -30.57 -9.88
N TRP A 604 6.38 -29.93 -9.34
CA TRP A 604 6.11 -29.91 -7.90
C TRP A 604 5.84 -31.30 -7.33
N GLY A 605 4.98 -32.08 -8.00
CA GLY A 605 4.70 -33.46 -7.62
C GLY A 605 5.98 -34.31 -7.60
N ALA A 606 6.82 -34.20 -8.65
CA ALA A 606 8.09 -34.89 -8.74
C ALA A 606 9.06 -34.50 -7.62
N LEU A 607 9.21 -33.20 -7.34
CA LEU A 607 10.07 -32.70 -6.26
C LEU A 607 9.64 -33.27 -4.89
N LEU A 608 8.34 -33.23 -4.58
CA LEU A 608 7.78 -33.73 -3.32
C LEU A 608 7.95 -35.24 -3.16
N ILE A 609 7.69 -36.00 -4.23
CA ILE A 609 7.83 -37.47 -4.22
C ILE A 609 9.30 -37.87 -4.07
N VAL A 610 10.21 -37.27 -4.85
CA VAL A 610 11.65 -37.56 -4.75
C VAL A 610 12.17 -37.24 -3.34
N THR A 611 11.75 -36.11 -2.76
CA THR A 611 12.08 -35.73 -1.38
C THR A 611 11.55 -36.76 -0.37
N ALA A 612 10.30 -37.19 -0.51
CA ALA A 612 9.70 -38.20 0.37
C ALA A 612 10.41 -39.57 0.29
N VAL A 613 10.78 -40.00 -0.91
CA VAL A 613 11.54 -41.24 -1.13
C VAL A 613 12.93 -41.13 -0.50
N TYR A 614 13.60 -39.97 -0.64
CA TYR A 614 14.91 -39.72 -0.04
C TYR A 614 14.86 -39.71 1.50
N MET A 615 13.78 -39.19 2.10
CA MET A 615 13.52 -39.29 3.55
C MET A 615 13.19 -40.72 4.02
N GLY A 616 13.08 -41.70 3.11
CA GLY A 616 12.86 -43.10 3.46
C GLY A 616 11.39 -43.49 3.65
N ALA A 617 10.45 -42.77 3.03
CA ALA A 617 9.01 -43.09 3.10
C ALA A 617 8.72 -44.58 2.77
N LEU A 618 9.45 -45.15 1.79
CA LEU A 618 9.29 -46.53 1.32
C LEU A 618 10.22 -47.55 2.01
N ARG A 619 11.12 -47.12 2.91
CA ARG A 619 12.01 -48.04 3.63
C ARG A 619 11.28 -48.66 4.82
N GLN A 620 11.41 -49.97 5.03
CA GLN A 620 10.88 -50.64 6.21
C GLN A 620 11.54 -50.10 7.49
N LEU A 621 10.76 -49.93 8.57
CA LEU A 621 11.32 -49.47 9.85
C LEU A 621 12.13 -50.60 10.50
N PRO A 622 13.42 -50.40 10.81
CA PRO A 622 14.17 -51.35 11.63
C PRO A 622 13.57 -51.40 13.05
N GLU A 623 13.53 -52.60 13.64
CA GLU A 623 13.08 -52.78 15.02
C GLU A 623 14.09 -52.15 15.99
N GLY A 624 13.63 -51.22 16.84
CA GLY A 624 14.44 -50.62 17.92
C GLY A 624 14.86 -49.15 17.75
N GLU A 625 14.42 -48.44 16.69
CA GLU A 625 14.83 -47.04 16.48
C GLU A 625 14.08 -45.98 17.31
N SER A 626 14.74 -44.83 17.49
CA SER A 626 14.25 -43.66 18.24
C SER A 626 12.93 -43.12 17.68
N GLY A 627 12.06 -42.62 18.57
CA GLY A 627 10.77 -42.02 18.18
C GLY A 627 10.89 -40.84 17.19
N TRP A 628 12.06 -40.19 17.11
CA TRP A 628 12.36 -39.12 16.17
C TRP A 628 12.34 -39.58 14.70
N TYR A 629 12.87 -40.77 14.41
CA TYR A 629 12.87 -41.32 13.05
C TYR A 629 11.45 -41.68 12.59
N ARG A 630 10.60 -42.15 13.51
CA ARG A 630 9.19 -42.45 13.24
C ARG A 630 8.39 -41.20 12.84
N LEU A 631 8.66 -40.07 13.50
CA LEU A 631 8.04 -38.78 13.16
C LEU A 631 8.45 -38.29 11.77
N TRP A 632 9.75 -38.29 11.46
CA TRP A 632 10.26 -37.90 10.14
C TRP A 632 9.73 -38.79 9.02
N LYS A 633 9.56 -40.09 9.28
CA LYS A 633 8.93 -41.01 8.34
C LYS A 633 7.44 -40.70 8.13
N GLY A 634 6.71 -40.34 9.19
CA GLY A 634 5.33 -39.87 9.09
C GLY A 634 5.21 -38.64 8.19
N LEU A 635 6.09 -37.65 8.39
CA LEU A 635 6.16 -36.46 7.54
C LEU A 635 6.50 -36.81 6.08
N ALA A 636 7.41 -37.77 5.85
CA ALA A 636 7.76 -38.24 4.52
C ALA A 636 6.57 -38.87 3.80
N LEU A 637 5.75 -39.66 4.51
CA LEU A 637 4.54 -40.27 3.95
C LEU A 637 3.48 -39.21 3.59
N VAL A 638 3.30 -38.20 4.44
CA VAL A 638 2.40 -37.06 4.15
C VAL A 638 2.86 -36.32 2.89
N LEU A 639 4.17 -36.04 2.77
CA LEU A 639 4.73 -35.42 1.56
C LEU A 639 4.53 -36.28 0.31
N LEU A 640 4.65 -37.61 0.42
CA LEU A 640 4.44 -38.54 -0.69
C LEU A 640 2.98 -38.52 -1.15
N ILE A 641 2.04 -38.56 -0.21
CA ILE A 641 0.60 -38.47 -0.50
C ILE A 641 0.28 -37.13 -1.15
N TYR A 642 0.79 -36.02 -0.58
CA TYR A 642 0.57 -34.69 -1.12
C TYR A 642 1.16 -34.54 -2.54
N GLY A 643 2.39 -35.01 -2.79
CA GLY A 643 2.99 -35.03 -4.12
C GLY A 643 2.20 -35.87 -5.14
N ALA A 644 1.61 -36.99 -4.69
CA ALA A 644 0.73 -37.80 -5.54
C ALA A 644 -0.56 -37.07 -5.92
N THR A 645 -1.12 -36.22 -5.05
CA THR A 645 -2.32 -35.42 -5.39
C THR A 645 -2.09 -34.47 -6.56
N PHE A 646 -0.88 -33.93 -6.73
CA PHE A 646 -0.54 -33.10 -7.89
C PHE A 646 -0.54 -33.90 -9.19
N ILE A 647 0.00 -35.14 -9.18
CA ILE A 647 0.01 -36.01 -10.36
C ILE A 647 -1.41 -36.44 -10.72
N VAL A 648 -2.20 -36.87 -9.74
CA VAL A 648 -3.61 -37.27 -9.95
C VAL A 648 -4.45 -36.07 -10.39
N GLY A 649 -4.18 -34.89 -9.83
CA GLY A 649 -4.82 -33.63 -10.21
C GLY A 649 -4.61 -33.25 -11.67
N VAL A 650 -3.38 -33.37 -12.17
CA VAL A 650 -3.06 -33.19 -13.60
C VAL A 650 -3.73 -34.25 -14.46
N ALA A 651 -3.72 -35.52 -14.03
CA ALA A 651 -4.38 -36.61 -14.74
C ALA A 651 -5.91 -36.41 -14.83
N ALA A 652 -6.51 -35.74 -13.83
CA ALA A 652 -7.91 -35.36 -13.79
C ALA A 652 -8.23 -34.03 -14.49
N GLY A 653 -7.26 -33.41 -15.19
CA GLY A 653 -7.46 -32.17 -15.94
C GLY A 653 -7.46 -30.89 -15.10
N GLY A 654 -7.07 -30.96 -13.82
CA GLY A 654 -6.89 -29.79 -12.97
C GLY A 654 -5.78 -28.87 -13.50
N ARG A 655 -6.07 -27.56 -13.55
CA ARG A 655 -5.12 -26.50 -13.98
C ARG A 655 -4.76 -25.54 -12.85
N ASP A 656 -5.04 -25.89 -11.60
CA ASP A 656 -4.78 -25.03 -10.45
C ASP A 656 -3.83 -25.69 -9.46
N THR A 657 -2.72 -25.01 -9.15
CA THR A 657 -1.70 -25.48 -8.21
C THR A 657 -2.19 -25.44 -6.76
N THR A 658 -3.16 -24.57 -6.43
CA THR A 658 -3.70 -24.45 -5.06
C THR A 658 -4.85 -25.42 -4.78
N GLN A 659 -5.50 -25.93 -5.82
CA GLN A 659 -6.59 -26.92 -5.72
C GLN A 659 -6.36 -28.09 -6.68
N PRO A 660 -5.32 -28.90 -6.46
CA PRO A 660 -4.91 -29.94 -7.41
C PRO A 660 -6.02 -30.96 -7.69
N LEU A 661 -6.88 -31.26 -6.72
CA LEU A 661 -7.91 -32.29 -6.83
C LEU A 661 -9.25 -31.78 -7.40
N ARG A 662 -9.40 -30.48 -7.73
CA ARG A 662 -10.69 -29.93 -8.18
C ARG A 662 -11.23 -30.61 -9.44
N GLY A 663 -10.34 -31.07 -10.32
CA GLY A 663 -10.71 -31.82 -11.53
C GLY A 663 -11.34 -33.21 -11.26
N LEU A 664 -11.09 -33.82 -10.08
CA LEU A 664 -11.66 -35.12 -9.70
C LEU A 664 -13.07 -35.02 -9.11
N PHE A 665 -13.39 -33.90 -8.47
CA PHE A 665 -14.68 -33.66 -7.81
C PHE A 665 -15.64 -32.81 -8.66
N SER A 666 -15.23 -32.42 -9.87
CA SER A 666 -16.13 -31.83 -10.86
C SER A 666 -16.95 -32.95 -11.49
N ASP A 667 -18.08 -33.26 -10.85
CA ASP A 667 -18.99 -34.34 -11.21
C ASP A 667 -19.33 -34.32 -12.70
N SER A 668 -19.16 -35.46 -13.36
CA SER A 668 -19.60 -35.69 -14.75
C SER A 668 -21.11 -35.96 -14.84
N GLY A 669 -21.89 -35.46 -13.87
CA GLY A 669 -23.34 -35.62 -13.76
C GLY A 669 -24.04 -34.29 -14.02
N ALA A 670 -25.02 -34.31 -14.92
CA ALA A 670 -25.89 -33.18 -15.25
C ALA A 670 -26.42 -32.44 -13.99
N GLY A 671 -25.87 -31.26 -13.75
CA GLY A 671 -26.23 -30.28 -12.71
C GLY A 671 -25.71 -28.91 -13.19
N PRO A 672 -26.33 -27.79 -12.77
CA PRO A 672 -26.58 -26.63 -13.61
C PRO A 672 -25.30 -26.13 -14.29
N THR A 673 -25.42 -25.85 -15.60
CA THR A 673 -24.44 -25.15 -16.43
C THR A 673 -23.49 -24.31 -15.58
N ALA A 674 -22.20 -24.64 -15.64
CA ALA A 674 -21.12 -23.85 -15.04
C ALA A 674 -21.46 -22.36 -15.19
N PRO A 675 -21.36 -21.54 -14.12
CA PRO A 675 -21.63 -20.11 -14.24
C PRO A 675 -20.80 -19.59 -15.40
N ALA A 676 -21.47 -19.06 -16.42
CA ALA A 676 -20.86 -18.74 -17.70
C ALA A 676 -19.65 -17.83 -17.45
N HIS A 677 -18.44 -18.35 -17.65
CA HIS A 677 -17.25 -17.53 -17.58
C HIS A 677 -17.44 -16.35 -18.51
N LEU A 678 -17.28 -15.14 -17.98
CA LEU A 678 -17.34 -13.91 -18.76
C LEU A 678 -16.33 -14.01 -19.91
N ALA A 679 -16.82 -13.92 -21.15
CA ALA A 679 -16.00 -14.09 -22.34
C ALA A 679 -15.24 -12.78 -22.63
N PHE A 680 -14.05 -12.64 -22.04
CA PHE A 680 -13.16 -11.52 -22.32
C PHE A 680 -12.49 -11.68 -23.69
N LYS A 681 -12.57 -10.64 -24.52
CA LYS A 681 -11.82 -10.56 -25.78
C LYS A 681 -10.49 -9.87 -25.51
N ARG A 682 -9.39 -10.60 -25.71
CA ARG A 682 -8.04 -10.03 -25.56
C ARG A 682 -7.73 -9.04 -26.69
N ILE A 683 -7.20 -7.89 -26.31
CA ILE A 683 -6.75 -6.84 -27.22
C ILE A 683 -5.30 -6.46 -26.91
N HIS A 684 -4.60 -5.93 -27.91
CA HIS A 684 -3.20 -5.53 -27.80
C HIS A 684 -2.99 -4.19 -28.51
N GLY A 685 -2.46 -3.21 -27.78
CA GLY A 685 -2.21 -1.86 -28.29
C GLY A 685 -3.43 -0.96 -28.43
N TRP A 686 -3.16 0.32 -28.70
CA TRP A 686 -4.16 1.38 -28.79
C TRP A 686 -5.10 1.22 -29.99
N ASP A 687 -4.58 0.84 -31.15
CA ASP A 687 -5.39 0.70 -32.37
C ASP A 687 -6.45 -0.41 -32.25
N ALA A 688 -6.09 -1.53 -31.61
CA ALA A 688 -7.03 -2.61 -31.36
C ALA A 688 -8.13 -2.17 -30.39
N LEU A 689 -7.79 -1.42 -29.34
CA LEU A 689 -8.79 -0.85 -28.43
C LEU A 689 -9.75 0.08 -29.19
N GLN A 690 -9.24 0.99 -30.01
CA GLN A 690 -10.07 1.92 -30.77
C GLN A 690 -11.01 1.20 -31.76
N ALA A 691 -10.53 0.14 -32.41
CA ALA A 691 -11.36 -0.68 -33.31
C ALA A 691 -12.54 -1.33 -32.57
N GLU A 692 -12.29 -1.91 -31.39
CA GLU A 692 -13.34 -2.54 -30.59
C GLU A 692 -14.29 -1.51 -29.97
N LEU A 693 -13.80 -0.36 -29.53
CA LEU A 693 -14.64 0.74 -29.04
C LEU A 693 -15.56 1.27 -30.15
N ALA A 694 -15.05 1.41 -31.38
CA ALA A 694 -15.86 1.82 -32.52
C ALA A 694 -16.95 0.79 -32.86
N ALA A 695 -16.62 -0.51 -32.82
CA ALA A 695 -17.58 -1.59 -33.02
C ALA A 695 -18.66 -1.62 -31.92
N ALA A 696 -18.26 -1.45 -30.65
CA ALA A 696 -19.19 -1.41 -29.52
C ALA A 696 -20.12 -0.19 -29.58
N LYS A 697 -19.59 0.98 -29.96
CA LYS A 697 -20.38 2.20 -30.19
C LYS A 697 -21.39 2.00 -31.32
N ALA A 698 -21.01 1.37 -32.43
CA ALA A 698 -21.93 1.05 -33.52
C ALA A 698 -23.05 0.08 -33.08
N ALA A 699 -22.74 -0.82 -32.14
CA ALA A 699 -23.71 -1.74 -31.55
C ALA A 699 -24.52 -1.13 -30.39
N GLY A 700 -24.23 0.10 -29.97
CA GLY A 700 -24.86 0.75 -28.81
C GLY A 700 -24.64 -0.01 -27.50
N LYS A 701 -23.49 -0.66 -27.33
CA LYS A 701 -23.15 -1.44 -26.13
C LYS A 701 -22.06 -0.75 -25.31
N PRO A 702 -22.17 -0.75 -23.97
CA PRO A 702 -21.11 -0.24 -23.12
C PRO A 702 -19.93 -1.22 -23.11
N VAL A 703 -18.72 -0.70 -22.84
CA VAL A 703 -17.47 -1.49 -22.87
C VAL A 703 -16.82 -1.47 -21.51
N MET A 704 -16.38 -2.62 -21.03
CA MET A 704 -15.48 -2.74 -19.89
C MET A 704 -14.13 -3.26 -20.38
N LEU A 705 -13.07 -2.53 -20.07
CA LEU A 705 -11.70 -2.96 -20.34
C LEU A 705 -11.03 -3.35 -19.02
N ASP A 706 -10.55 -4.59 -18.96
CA ASP A 706 -9.68 -5.10 -17.90
C ASP A 706 -8.21 -4.98 -18.30
N PHE A 707 -7.41 -4.25 -17.52
CA PHE A 707 -5.96 -4.23 -17.66
C PHE A 707 -5.34 -5.39 -16.89
N TYR A 708 -4.81 -6.35 -17.64
CA TYR A 708 -4.33 -7.61 -17.15
C TYR A 708 -2.82 -7.79 -17.40
N ALA A 709 -2.16 -8.53 -16.50
CA ALA A 709 -0.83 -9.05 -16.76
C ALA A 709 -0.60 -10.40 -16.05
N ASP A 710 0.16 -11.30 -16.66
CA ASP A 710 0.50 -12.61 -16.07
C ASP A 710 1.31 -12.49 -14.77
N TRP A 711 2.10 -11.42 -14.63
CA TRP A 711 2.90 -11.14 -13.44
C TRP A 711 2.11 -10.43 -12.34
N CYS A 712 0.88 -10.02 -12.60
CA CYS A 712 0.02 -9.32 -11.66
C CYS A 712 -0.78 -10.30 -10.79
N THR A 713 -0.41 -10.41 -9.51
CA THR A 713 -1.09 -11.30 -8.54
C THR A 713 -2.57 -10.97 -8.40
N TYR A 714 -2.91 -9.69 -8.24
CA TYR A 714 -4.28 -9.24 -8.02
C TYR A 714 -5.18 -9.43 -9.25
N CYS A 715 -4.61 -9.37 -10.46
CA CYS A 715 -5.33 -9.68 -11.69
C CYS A 715 -5.82 -11.14 -11.68
N LYS A 716 -4.96 -12.07 -11.22
CA LYS A 716 -5.33 -13.49 -11.07
C LYS A 716 -6.36 -13.72 -9.96
N VAL A 717 -6.31 -12.94 -8.88
CA VAL A 717 -7.34 -12.98 -7.82
C VAL A 717 -8.69 -12.53 -8.39
N MET A 718 -8.72 -11.44 -9.16
CA MET A 718 -9.95 -10.97 -9.82
C MET A 718 -10.53 -12.02 -10.79
N GLU A 719 -9.70 -12.72 -11.57
CA GLU A 719 -10.15 -13.80 -12.45
C GLU A 719 -10.72 -15.02 -11.71
N LYS A 720 -10.21 -15.31 -10.50
CA LYS A 720 -10.62 -16.48 -9.70
C LYS A 720 -11.78 -16.21 -8.75
N GLU A 721 -11.88 -14.98 -8.23
CA GLU A 721 -12.78 -14.65 -7.13
C GLU A 721 -13.82 -13.58 -7.53
N LEU A 722 -13.42 -12.55 -8.27
CA LEU A 722 -14.30 -11.41 -8.58
C LEU A 722 -15.19 -11.66 -9.82
N PHE A 723 -14.61 -12.01 -10.96
CA PHE A 723 -15.34 -12.23 -12.22
C PHE A 723 -16.25 -13.49 -12.22
N PRO A 724 -15.95 -14.55 -11.44
CA PRO A 724 -16.88 -15.67 -11.29
C PRO A 724 -18.10 -15.40 -10.40
N ASP A 725 -18.16 -14.29 -9.64
CA ASP A 725 -19.32 -13.96 -8.80
C ASP A 725 -20.58 -13.79 -9.68
N PRO A 726 -21.67 -14.54 -9.44
CA PRO A 726 -22.89 -14.47 -10.26
C PRO A 726 -23.50 -13.07 -10.36
N ARG A 727 -23.34 -12.24 -9.32
CA ARG A 727 -23.85 -10.86 -9.29
C ARG A 727 -23.06 -9.97 -10.26
N VAL A 728 -21.75 -10.20 -10.37
CA VAL A 728 -20.87 -9.52 -11.34
C VAL A 728 -21.18 -9.98 -12.75
N GLN A 729 -21.35 -11.28 -12.97
CA GLN A 729 -21.71 -11.83 -14.28
C GLN A 729 -23.03 -11.23 -14.80
N GLN A 730 -24.03 -11.13 -13.94
CA GLN A 730 -25.31 -10.52 -14.29
C GLN A 730 -25.20 -9.03 -14.60
N ALA A 731 -24.37 -8.28 -13.85
CA ALA A 731 -24.15 -6.86 -14.09
C ALA A 731 -23.41 -6.60 -15.41
N LEU A 732 -22.56 -7.54 -15.84
CA LEU A 732 -21.72 -7.42 -17.04
C LEU A 732 -22.30 -8.12 -18.28
N ALA A 733 -23.45 -8.80 -18.19
CA ALA A 733 -24.03 -9.57 -19.29
C ALA A 733 -24.34 -8.74 -20.57
N GLY A 734 -24.51 -7.42 -20.44
CA GLY A 734 -24.76 -6.49 -21.56
C GLY A 734 -23.51 -5.79 -22.10
N PHE A 735 -22.35 -6.01 -21.50
CA PHE A 735 -21.11 -5.30 -21.84
C PHE A 735 -20.32 -6.03 -22.94
N VAL A 736 -19.57 -5.26 -23.71
CA VAL A 736 -18.42 -5.79 -24.45
C VAL A 736 -17.24 -5.84 -23.49
N LEU A 737 -16.78 -7.04 -23.17
CA LEU A 737 -15.69 -7.28 -22.22
C LEU A 737 -14.37 -7.42 -22.97
N LEU A 738 -13.50 -6.45 -22.79
CA LEU A 738 -12.16 -6.43 -23.37
C LEU A 738 -11.13 -6.66 -22.27
N GLN A 739 -10.04 -7.35 -22.59
CA GLN A 739 -8.89 -7.52 -21.70
C GLN A 739 -7.63 -7.05 -22.42
N ALA A 740 -7.01 -5.96 -21.95
CA ALA A 740 -5.71 -5.49 -22.41
C ALA A 740 -4.62 -6.28 -21.69
N ASP A 741 -3.93 -7.15 -22.41
CA ASP A 741 -2.84 -7.98 -21.89
C ASP A 741 -1.50 -7.25 -22.04
N ILE A 742 -1.05 -6.58 -20.98
CA ILE A 742 0.20 -5.80 -20.93
C ILE A 742 1.36 -6.61 -20.35
N THR A 743 1.31 -7.94 -20.46
CA THR A 743 2.34 -8.84 -19.91
C THR A 743 3.71 -8.60 -20.55
N ARG A 744 3.75 -8.21 -21.83
CA ARG A 744 4.98 -8.06 -22.61
C ARG A 744 5.69 -6.72 -22.37
N GLN A 745 4.93 -5.68 -22.01
CA GLN A 745 5.42 -4.31 -21.80
C GLN A 745 6.18 -3.76 -23.02
N ASP A 746 5.70 -4.09 -24.22
CA ASP A 746 6.26 -3.58 -25.46
C ASP A 746 5.83 -2.13 -25.75
N GLU A 747 6.22 -1.59 -26.90
CA GLU A 747 5.94 -0.18 -27.25
C GLU A 747 4.44 0.10 -27.35
N GLN A 748 3.64 -0.87 -27.78
CA GLN A 748 2.18 -0.73 -27.88
C GLN A 748 1.53 -0.77 -26.50
N ASP A 749 2.03 -1.61 -25.60
CA ASP A 749 1.58 -1.64 -24.20
C ASP A 749 1.88 -0.32 -23.49
N ARG A 750 3.08 0.25 -23.70
CA ARG A 750 3.49 1.54 -23.11
C ARG A 750 2.63 2.68 -23.63
N GLU A 751 2.40 2.73 -24.94
CA GLU A 751 1.51 3.72 -25.54
C GLU A 751 0.09 3.63 -24.94
N LEU A 752 -0.43 2.41 -24.77
CA LEU A 752 -1.74 2.18 -24.17
C LEU A 752 -1.80 2.66 -22.72
N THR A 753 -0.78 2.36 -21.89
CA THR A 753 -0.72 2.80 -20.49
C THR A 753 -0.53 4.30 -20.35
N ASP A 754 0.28 4.92 -21.20
CA ASP A 754 0.55 6.36 -21.18
C ASP A 754 -0.70 7.17 -21.54
N ARG A 755 -1.42 6.75 -22.59
CA ARG A 755 -2.65 7.43 -23.04
C ARG A 755 -3.81 7.29 -22.06
N LEU A 756 -3.88 6.19 -21.32
CA LEU A 756 -4.92 5.94 -20.31
C LEU A 756 -4.50 6.34 -18.89
N GLU A 757 -3.34 6.98 -18.75
CA GLU A 757 -2.77 7.47 -17.48
C GLU A 757 -2.80 6.39 -16.40
N LEU A 758 -2.37 5.17 -16.77
CA LEU A 758 -2.38 4.00 -15.91
C LEU A 758 -0.98 3.64 -15.41
N PRO A 759 -0.70 3.73 -14.09
CA PRO A 759 0.61 3.40 -13.55
C PRO A 759 0.89 1.90 -13.41
N ALA A 760 -0.14 1.06 -13.19
CA ALA A 760 0.00 -0.40 -13.04
C ALA A 760 -1.35 -1.15 -13.14
N PRO A 761 -1.36 -2.43 -13.58
CA PRO A 761 -2.50 -3.33 -13.43
C PRO A 761 -2.61 -3.85 -11.97
N PRO A 762 -3.80 -4.33 -11.52
CA PRO A 762 -5.06 -4.38 -12.27
C PRO A 762 -5.77 -3.04 -12.31
N ALA A 763 -6.48 -2.78 -13.42
CA ALA A 763 -7.38 -1.65 -13.51
C ALA A 763 -8.54 -1.92 -14.48
N LEU A 764 -9.73 -1.43 -14.14
CA LEU A 764 -10.93 -1.55 -14.94
C LEU A 764 -11.35 -0.17 -15.45
N PHE A 765 -11.57 -0.07 -16.75
CA PHE A 765 -12.07 1.14 -17.41
C PHE A 765 -13.43 0.86 -18.04
N PHE A 766 -14.29 1.88 -18.04
CA PHE A 766 -15.65 1.76 -18.57
C PHE A 766 -15.93 2.85 -19.62
N TRP A 767 -16.50 2.45 -20.74
CA TRP A 767 -17.10 3.33 -21.74
C TRP A 767 -18.60 3.12 -21.75
N ASP A 768 -19.33 4.23 -21.86
CA ASP A 768 -20.77 4.21 -22.04
C ASP A 768 -21.18 3.76 -23.47
N PRO A 769 -22.47 3.48 -23.73
CA PRO A 769 -22.94 3.11 -25.07
C PRO A 769 -22.67 4.14 -26.17
N SER A 770 -22.43 5.42 -25.79
CA SER A 770 -22.08 6.50 -26.73
C SER A 770 -20.60 6.48 -27.15
N GLY A 771 -19.80 5.63 -26.47
CA GLY A 771 -18.36 5.50 -26.66
C GLY A 771 -17.54 6.55 -25.91
N ARG A 772 -18.10 7.21 -24.90
CA ARG A 772 -17.36 8.17 -24.06
C ARG A 772 -16.76 7.44 -22.86
N LEU A 773 -15.46 7.65 -22.65
CA LEU A 773 -14.75 7.11 -21.50
C LEU A 773 -15.25 7.78 -20.21
N ARG A 774 -15.72 6.97 -19.25
CA ARG A 774 -16.17 7.42 -17.93
C ARG A 774 -15.01 7.32 -16.95
N LYS A 775 -14.12 8.32 -16.98
CA LYS A 775 -12.89 8.34 -16.15
C LYS A 775 -13.19 8.22 -14.65
N GLU A 776 -14.33 8.72 -14.21
CA GLU A 776 -14.81 8.68 -12.83
C GLU A 776 -15.22 7.27 -12.36
N LEU A 777 -15.52 6.35 -13.28
CA LEU A 777 -15.88 4.96 -12.97
C LEU A 777 -14.69 4.01 -13.00
N ARG A 778 -13.48 4.55 -13.26
CA ARG A 778 -12.23 3.78 -13.30
C ARG A 778 -11.95 3.17 -11.93
N LEU A 779 -11.73 1.86 -11.92
CA LEU A 779 -11.32 1.12 -10.72
C LEU A 779 -9.85 0.74 -10.86
N VAL A 780 -9.02 1.06 -9.87
CA VAL A 780 -7.59 0.72 -9.87
C VAL A 780 -7.30 -0.12 -8.64
N GLY A 781 -6.54 -1.20 -8.79
CA GLY A 781 -6.31 -2.18 -7.74
C GLY A 781 -7.40 -3.25 -7.73
N GLU A 782 -7.62 -3.87 -6.56
CA GLU A 782 -8.61 -4.94 -6.37
C GLU A 782 -9.93 -4.35 -5.85
N PRO A 783 -10.93 -4.08 -6.72
CA PRO A 783 -12.21 -3.54 -6.28
C PRO A 783 -13.07 -4.61 -5.61
N THR A 784 -13.95 -4.19 -4.70
CA THR A 784 -14.98 -5.07 -4.15
C THR A 784 -16.04 -5.39 -5.22
N VAL A 785 -16.76 -6.50 -5.02
CA VAL A 785 -17.88 -6.92 -5.89
C VAL A 785 -18.91 -5.79 -6.02
N GLU A 786 -19.24 -5.13 -4.91
CA GLU A 786 -20.21 -4.05 -4.88
C GLU A 786 -19.76 -2.83 -5.67
N ALA A 787 -18.47 -2.46 -5.59
CA ALA A 787 -17.90 -1.35 -6.34
C ALA A 787 -17.90 -1.63 -7.85
N LEU A 788 -17.52 -2.85 -8.26
CA LEU A 788 -17.55 -3.26 -9.66
C LEU A 788 -18.98 -3.22 -10.23
N ILE A 789 -19.96 -3.74 -9.51
CA ILE A 789 -21.36 -3.75 -9.94
C ILE A 789 -21.90 -2.32 -10.03
N ALA A 790 -21.57 -1.44 -9.08
CA ALA A 790 -21.98 -0.04 -9.10
C ALA A 790 -21.43 0.69 -10.33
N SER A 791 -20.12 0.59 -10.60
CA SER A 791 -19.49 1.18 -11.79
C SER A 791 -20.06 0.61 -13.08
N ALA A 792 -20.26 -0.71 -13.18
CA ALA A 792 -20.86 -1.33 -14.36
C ALA A 792 -22.30 -0.83 -14.61
N ARG A 793 -23.14 -0.76 -13.57
CA ARG A 793 -24.51 -0.24 -13.72
C ARG A 793 -24.53 1.24 -14.12
N GLN A 794 -23.61 2.04 -13.61
CA GLN A 794 -23.52 3.46 -13.93
C GLN A 794 -22.95 3.70 -15.35
N ALA A 795 -22.06 2.83 -15.82
CA ALA A 795 -21.52 2.85 -17.18
C ALA A 795 -22.53 2.38 -18.24
N ALA A 796 -23.45 1.48 -17.88
CA ALA A 796 -24.49 1.01 -18.80
C ALA A 796 -25.58 2.06 -19.08
N ARG A 797 -25.64 3.15 -18.29
CA ARG A 797 -26.57 4.25 -18.51
C ARG A 797 -26.01 5.17 -19.63
N PRO A 798 -26.83 5.53 -20.63
CA PRO A 798 -26.42 6.36 -21.76
C PRO A 798 -25.99 7.77 -21.37
#